data_AF-A0A949W1I5-F1
#
_entry.id   AF-A0A949W1I5-F1
#
_cell.length_a   1.000
_cell.length_b   1.000
_cell.length_c   1.000
_cell.angle_alpha   90.00
_cell.angle_beta   90.00
_cell.angle_gamma   90.00
#
_symmetry.space_group_name_H-M   'P 1'
#
loop_
_entity.id
_entity.type
_entity.pdbx_description
1 polymer ?
#
loop_
_entity_poly.entity_id
_entity_poly.type
_entity_poly.pdbx_seq_one_letter_code
_entity_poly.pdbx_strand_id
1 'polypeptide(L)'
;MPDIRDDQHPKIWSVLFSDDTEKRLTAIDILSKVDVEWPVAWFSLLLADSNQAVAAAAFSALKKRGKPVIPLLSLQRLSPLSRVRLGAVRVIGELGDMQAIQDIIAALFDPVVDVREEGRKSIEAILNRSLQVTSRDQSSQRTLDDLMRLFASLSSVAQRNVRSVMVSSLLVVAVENPKAFWALYPQIEAPGKNAIELEILSRPTPRRMDLLYQGLVSQDPAVAEKLLSLIERLLNKDSISDHVDSIQKQPPEKCRAVLDVLAARGVLATFFDYFHWIRRDQRVSFLRLFTGEFGEEYAPFFRTLLENPNPHLVPALIENFLTYEHELPYKIIQGLLRNPSGVVKRAAAHYLYYRGQYEAVRDLMPLLRDEDPETAKSVVNTLGRISRDYLIDNFSELSEKERLQLTHVMQRIDENFVDSLIDLLGGLDDEDRVNLTLLLADMARHPGASESIEELLEDASEKVRASAVRGMAQIPADQLDDENIRRLFEDPDPRVRANLIESLPLEKKQAWVEKIQEATHSPVPRERANAILALFDLGLSEAEIPLMQMLRHPDSWMRTSGLYVLGRVDTPHLMFKALELCSDPFPHVRVHALRAISNKGNTDLARQITWALSDPVAEVREAAHLAIKNRMGLDYRS
;
A
#
# COMPACT_ATOMS: atom_id res chain seq x y z
N MET A 1 5.96 -71.26 46.09
CA MET A 1 7.11 -70.35 46.21
C MET A 1 7.37 -70.17 47.69
N PRO A 2 8.63 -70.21 48.16
CA PRO A 2 8.91 -70.29 49.58
C PRO A 2 8.47 -69.00 50.28
N ASP A 3 7.68 -69.19 51.32
CA ASP A 3 7.17 -68.21 52.26
C ASP A 3 8.38 -67.55 52.95
N ILE A 4 8.66 -66.28 52.63
CA ILE A 4 9.71 -65.50 53.30
C ILE A 4 9.10 -65.00 54.61
N ARG A 5 8.98 -65.90 55.59
CA ARG A 5 8.55 -65.59 56.96
C ARG A 5 9.76 -65.54 57.90
N ASP A 6 10.06 -64.35 58.38
CA ASP A 6 10.75 -64.02 59.64
C ASP A 6 12.18 -64.52 59.95
N ASP A 7 12.76 -65.47 59.24
CA ASP A 7 14.01 -66.13 59.67
C ASP A 7 15.30 -65.71 58.90
N GLN A 8 15.21 -64.85 57.87
CA GLN A 8 16.38 -64.31 57.14
C GLN A 8 16.72 -62.82 57.41
N HIS A 9 15.94 -62.15 58.26
CA HIS A 9 16.10 -60.71 58.54
C HIS A 9 17.48 -60.25 59.08
N PRO A 10 18.23 -61.02 59.91
CA PRO A 10 19.51 -60.56 60.47
C PRO A 10 20.64 -60.43 59.44
N LYS A 11 20.65 -61.29 58.41
CA LYS A 11 21.75 -61.34 57.43
C LYS A 11 21.70 -60.16 56.46
N ILE A 12 20.53 -59.82 55.95
CA ILE A 12 20.37 -58.64 55.07
C ILE A 12 20.65 -57.34 55.84
N TRP A 13 20.27 -57.25 57.12
CA TRP A 13 20.65 -56.14 58.00
C TRP A 13 22.19 -56.01 58.02
N SER A 14 22.92 -57.06 58.42
CA SER A 14 24.38 -57.00 58.50
C SER A 14 25.09 -56.59 57.21
N VAL A 15 24.50 -56.87 56.04
CA VAL A 15 25.06 -56.55 54.72
C VAL A 15 24.66 -55.14 54.27
N LEU A 16 23.41 -54.71 54.53
CA LEU A 16 22.95 -53.32 54.31
C LEU A 16 23.69 -52.32 55.21
N PHE A 17 24.11 -52.74 56.40
CA PHE A 17 24.82 -51.93 57.40
C PHE A 17 26.33 -52.15 57.41
N SER A 18 26.89 -52.88 56.44
CA SER A 18 28.35 -53.07 56.38
C SER A 18 29.06 -51.82 55.87
N ASP A 19 30.25 -51.52 56.37
CA ASP A 19 31.10 -50.41 55.88
C ASP A 19 31.51 -50.60 54.40
N ASP A 20 31.45 -51.84 53.92
CA ASP A 20 31.76 -52.24 52.55
C ASP A 20 30.68 -51.79 51.57
N THR A 21 31.06 -50.89 50.66
CA THR A 21 30.19 -50.32 49.65
C THR A 21 29.65 -51.38 48.68
N GLU A 22 30.46 -52.36 48.28
CA GLU A 22 30.03 -53.39 47.32
C GLU A 22 28.99 -54.33 47.92
N LYS A 23 29.12 -54.63 49.22
CA LYS A 23 28.13 -55.40 49.96
C LYS A 23 26.80 -54.68 50.03
N ARG A 24 26.80 -53.37 50.32
CA ARG A 24 25.56 -52.57 50.33
C ARG A 24 24.91 -52.51 48.95
N LEU A 25 25.68 -52.32 47.88
CA LEU A 25 25.18 -52.36 46.49
C LEU A 25 24.56 -53.71 46.13
N THR A 26 25.23 -54.81 46.50
CA THR A 26 24.74 -56.17 46.26
C THR A 26 23.44 -56.43 47.03
N ALA A 27 23.35 -55.98 48.27
CA ALA A 27 22.12 -56.09 49.06
C ALA A 27 20.96 -55.32 48.42
N ILE A 28 21.20 -54.11 47.91
CA ILE A 28 20.17 -53.33 47.21
C ILE A 28 19.71 -54.04 45.94
N ASP A 29 20.61 -54.61 45.15
CA ASP A 29 20.27 -55.35 43.93
C ASP A 29 19.39 -56.58 44.26
N ILE A 30 19.76 -57.34 45.29
CA ILE A 30 18.96 -58.48 45.78
C ILE A 30 17.57 -57.99 46.23
N LEU A 31 17.51 -56.97 47.07
CA LEU A 31 16.24 -56.43 47.60
C LEU A 31 15.35 -55.82 46.51
N SER A 32 15.93 -55.33 45.41
CA SER A 32 15.18 -54.83 44.26
C SER A 32 14.44 -55.94 43.50
N LYS A 33 14.88 -57.20 43.65
CA LYS A 33 14.34 -58.38 42.96
C LYS A 33 13.36 -59.19 43.83
N VAL A 34 13.27 -58.87 45.12
CA VAL A 34 12.44 -59.60 46.09
C VAL A 34 11.19 -58.78 46.43
N ASP A 35 10.02 -59.40 46.36
CA ASP A 35 8.74 -58.75 46.66
C ASP A 35 8.41 -58.77 48.16
N VAL A 36 9.19 -58.04 48.96
CA VAL A 36 8.98 -57.84 50.40
C VAL A 36 8.76 -56.35 50.69
N GLU A 37 7.86 -55.99 51.61
CA GLU A 37 7.69 -54.60 52.04
C GLU A 37 8.95 -54.08 52.75
N TRP A 38 9.45 -52.92 52.33
CA TRP A 38 10.60 -52.29 52.98
C TRP A 38 10.11 -51.47 54.19
N PRO A 39 10.71 -51.62 55.38
CA PRO A 39 10.43 -50.73 56.51
C PRO A 39 10.83 -49.28 56.20
N VAL A 40 10.10 -48.29 56.75
CA VAL A 40 10.41 -46.84 56.62
C VAL A 40 11.89 -46.54 56.93
N ALA A 41 12.45 -47.22 57.93
CA ALA A 41 13.85 -47.10 58.31
C ALA A 41 14.84 -47.44 57.18
N TRP A 42 14.52 -48.42 56.32
CA TRP A 42 15.37 -48.80 55.20
C TRP A 42 15.46 -47.68 54.17
N PHE A 43 14.33 -47.07 53.81
CA PHE A 43 14.33 -45.93 52.89
C PHE A 43 15.14 -44.76 53.46
N SER A 44 14.98 -44.45 54.76
CA SER A 44 15.73 -43.37 55.40
C SER A 44 17.23 -43.61 55.37
N LEU A 45 17.69 -44.83 55.65
CA LEU A 45 19.10 -45.16 55.72
C LEU A 45 19.75 -45.27 54.34
N LEU A 46 19.06 -45.91 53.40
CA LEU A 46 19.54 -46.08 52.04
C LEU A 46 19.60 -44.76 51.27
N LEU A 47 18.64 -43.87 51.47
CA LEU A 47 18.66 -42.51 50.90
C LEU A 47 19.63 -41.57 51.63
N ALA A 48 20.03 -41.90 52.87
CA ALA A 48 21.02 -41.15 53.64
C ALA A 48 22.48 -41.59 53.39
N ASP A 49 22.72 -42.68 52.65
CA ASP A 49 24.06 -43.27 52.52
C ASP A 49 25.07 -42.22 52.04
N SER A 50 26.23 -42.18 52.71
CA SER A 50 27.29 -41.24 52.37
C SER A 50 27.89 -41.51 50.98
N ASN A 51 27.79 -42.75 50.50
CA ASN A 51 28.25 -43.14 49.18
C ASN A 51 27.14 -42.88 48.14
N GLN A 52 27.45 -42.00 47.17
CA GLN A 52 26.52 -41.61 46.11
C GLN A 52 26.06 -42.79 45.23
N ALA A 53 26.92 -43.80 45.00
CA ALA A 53 26.55 -44.97 44.21
C ALA A 53 25.51 -45.83 44.93
N VAL A 54 25.64 -45.97 46.25
CA VAL A 54 24.69 -46.73 47.08
C VAL A 54 23.34 -46.01 47.13
N ALA A 55 23.35 -44.69 47.36
CA ALA A 55 22.13 -43.88 47.35
C ALA A 55 21.43 -43.90 45.96
N ALA A 56 22.19 -43.87 44.86
CA ALA A 56 21.65 -43.96 43.50
C ALA A 56 21.09 -45.36 43.17
N ALA A 57 21.74 -46.43 43.64
CA ALA A 57 21.23 -47.79 43.50
C ALA A 57 19.94 -47.99 44.28
N ALA A 58 19.87 -47.48 45.52
CA ALA A 58 18.67 -47.50 46.34
C ALA A 58 17.53 -46.75 45.67
N PHE A 59 17.82 -45.55 45.15
CA PHE A 59 16.87 -44.77 44.37
C PHE A 59 16.29 -45.56 43.19
N SER A 60 17.15 -46.19 42.38
CA SER A 60 16.74 -46.99 41.22
C SER A 60 15.89 -48.20 41.61
N ALA A 61 16.25 -48.88 42.70
CA ALA A 61 15.48 -49.99 43.25
C ALA A 61 14.07 -49.54 43.70
N LEU A 62 13.98 -48.41 44.40
CA LEU A 62 12.71 -47.83 44.84
C LEU A 62 11.80 -47.44 43.67
N LYS A 63 12.38 -46.81 42.65
CA LYS A 63 11.68 -46.45 41.42
C LYS A 63 11.06 -47.67 40.72
N LYS A 64 11.84 -48.75 40.54
CA LYS A 64 11.38 -49.98 39.87
C LYS A 64 10.16 -50.63 40.54
N ARG A 65 10.01 -50.44 41.86
CA ARG A 65 8.92 -51.05 42.64
C ARG A 65 7.59 -50.29 42.55
N GLY A 66 7.60 -49.00 42.29
CA GLY A 66 6.39 -48.23 41.95
C GLY A 66 5.41 -47.88 43.07
N LYS A 67 5.43 -48.50 44.27
CA LYS A 67 4.33 -48.37 45.28
C LYS A 67 4.62 -47.91 46.74
N PRO A 68 5.81 -47.45 47.17
CA PRO A 68 5.99 -46.99 48.56
C PRO A 68 5.77 -45.48 48.76
N VAL A 69 4.62 -44.91 48.34
CA VAL A 69 4.39 -43.44 48.41
C VAL A 69 4.28 -42.94 49.86
N ILE A 70 3.42 -43.54 50.70
CA ILE A 70 3.16 -43.07 52.07
C ILE A 70 4.44 -43.03 52.95
N PRO A 71 5.29 -44.07 52.97
CA PRO A 71 6.59 -44.03 53.66
C PRO A 71 7.48 -42.87 53.22
N LEU A 72 7.51 -42.56 51.92
CA LEU A 72 8.34 -41.50 51.36
C LEU A 72 7.81 -40.11 51.72
N LEU A 73 6.48 -39.90 51.74
CA LEU A 73 5.87 -38.65 52.21
C LEU A 73 6.26 -38.38 53.67
N SER A 74 6.24 -39.42 54.51
CA SER A 74 6.65 -39.30 55.92
C SER A 74 8.11 -38.88 56.05
N LEU A 75 9.01 -39.47 55.24
CA LEU A 75 10.42 -39.12 55.24
C LEU A 75 10.70 -37.71 54.70
N GLN A 76 9.99 -37.30 53.66
CA GLN A 76 10.09 -35.96 53.11
C GLN A 76 9.70 -34.89 54.15
N ARG A 77 8.67 -35.14 54.95
CA ARG A 77 8.17 -34.16 55.94
C ARG A 77 8.96 -34.14 57.24
N LEU A 78 9.37 -35.31 57.73
CA LEU A 78 9.82 -35.47 59.12
C LEU A 78 11.32 -35.74 59.27
N SER A 79 12.05 -36.03 58.18
CA SER A 79 13.47 -36.38 58.31
C SER A 79 14.33 -35.15 58.61
N PRO A 80 15.21 -35.20 59.64
CA PRO A 80 16.15 -34.12 59.89
C PRO A 80 17.25 -34.04 58.80
N LEU A 81 17.49 -35.13 58.06
CA LEU A 81 18.55 -35.23 57.07
C LEU A 81 18.09 -34.72 55.70
N SER A 82 18.74 -33.68 55.18
CA SER A 82 18.39 -33.08 53.88
C SER A 82 18.55 -34.04 52.70
N ARG A 83 19.54 -34.95 52.73
CA ARG A 83 19.73 -35.99 51.69
C ARG A 83 18.55 -36.96 51.61
N VAL A 84 17.99 -37.33 52.76
CA VAL A 84 16.81 -38.22 52.83
C VAL A 84 15.59 -37.49 52.28
N ARG A 85 15.39 -36.23 52.65
CA ARG A 85 14.28 -35.42 52.11
C ARG A 85 14.42 -35.24 50.59
N LEU A 86 15.61 -34.90 50.10
CA LEU A 86 15.91 -34.78 48.67
C LEU A 86 15.62 -36.09 47.93
N GLY A 87 16.14 -37.21 48.44
CA GLY A 87 15.93 -38.53 47.85
C GLY A 87 14.45 -38.92 47.83
N ALA A 88 13.71 -38.67 48.92
CA ALA A 88 12.29 -38.93 49.00
C ALA A 88 11.50 -38.10 47.98
N VAL A 89 11.75 -36.79 47.91
CA VAL A 89 11.13 -35.87 46.93
C VAL A 89 11.36 -36.36 45.51
N ARG A 90 12.60 -36.70 45.17
CA ARG A 90 12.96 -37.20 43.84
C ARG A 90 12.24 -38.51 43.48
N VAL A 91 12.13 -39.46 44.43
CA VAL A 91 11.45 -40.74 44.18
C VAL A 91 9.97 -40.47 43.94
N ILE A 92 9.34 -39.68 44.80
CA ILE A 92 7.92 -39.31 44.65
C ILE A 92 7.69 -38.62 43.30
N GLY A 93 8.56 -37.68 42.91
CA GLY A 93 8.54 -37.00 41.62
C GLY A 93 8.59 -37.94 40.43
N GLU A 94 9.56 -38.86 40.41
CA GLU A 94 9.73 -39.81 39.30
C GLU A 94 8.62 -40.89 39.25
N LEU A 95 8.02 -41.23 40.38
CA LEU A 95 6.84 -42.11 40.43
C LEU A 95 5.66 -41.50 39.68
N GLY A 96 5.54 -40.16 39.68
CA GLY A 96 4.52 -39.46 38.91
C GLY A 96 3.13 -39.45 39.57
N ASP A 97 3.03 -39.75 40.87
CA ASP A 97 1.75 -39.83 41.56
C ASP A 97 1.20 -38.43 41.88
N MET A 98 0.12 -38.07 41.21
CA MET A 98 -0.55 -36.78 41.38
C MET A 98 -1.10 -36.57 42.79
N GLN A 99 -1.42 -37.65 43.52
CA GLN A 99 -1.94 -37.54 44.90
C GLN A 99 -0.90 -36.96 45.87
N ALA A 100 0.40 -37.11 45.56
CA ALA A 100 1.49 -36.63 46.40
C ALA A 100 1.90 -35.17 46.12
N ILE A 101 1.27 -34.49 45.15
CA ILE A 101 1.73 -33.18 44.69
C ILE A 101 1.68 -32.10 45.78
N GLN A 102 0.69 -32.16 46.69
CA GLN A 102 0.59 -31.24 47.82
C GLN A 102 1.76 -31.39 48.79
N ASP A 103 2.21 -32.62 49.04
CA ASP A 103 3.36 -32.89 49.92
C ASP A 103 4.69 -32.49 49.26
N ILE A 104 4.83 -32.66 47.93
CA ILE A 104 6.02 -32.18 47.19
C ILE A 104 6.08 -30.66 47.20
N ILE A 105 4.95 -29.96 47.18
CA ILE A 105 4.92 -28.50 47.30
C ILE A 105 5.50 -28.04 48.65
N ALA A 106 5.35 -28.83 49.72
CA ALA A 106 6.03 -28.53 50.98
C ALA A 106 7.57 -28.53 50.84
N ALA A 107 8.14 -29.31 49.91
CA ALA A 107 9.58 -29.31 49.64
C ALA A 107 10.08 -27.98 49.06
N LEU A 108 9.21 -27.18 48.44
CA LEU A 108 9.57 -25.83 47.97
C LEU A 108 9.89 -24.88 49.13
N PHE A 109 9.44 -25.19 50.35
CA PHE A 109 9.70 -24.43 51.56
C PHE A 109 10.84 -25.00 52.41
N ASP A 110 11.55 -26.02 51.92
CA ASP A 110 12.66 -26.63 52.65
C ASP A 110 13.80 -25.62 52.90
N PRO A 111 14.45 -25.64 54.07
CA PRO A 111 15.60 -24.78 54.33
C PRO A 111 16.76 -25.02 53.34
N VAL A 112 16.91 -26.22 52.79
CA VAL A 112 18.01 -26.59 51.90
C VAL A 112 17.66 -26.33 50.43
N VAL A 113 18.56 -25.62 49.73
CA VAL A 113 18.39 -25.22 48.31
C VAL A 113 18.15 -26.43 47.41
N ASP A 114 18.96 -27.48 47.56
CA ASP A 114 18.89 -28.67 46.71
C ASP A 114 17.55 -29.40 46.82
N VAL A 115 16.95 -29.42 48.02
CA VAL A 115 15.62 -30.02 48.24
C VAL A 115 14.54 -29.20 47.55
N ARG A 116 14.64 -27.86 47.59
CA ARG A 116 13.70 -26.98 46.89
C ARG A 116 13.78 -27.16 45.37
N GLU A 117 14.99 -27.24 44.83
CA GLU A 117 15.22 -27.43 43.39
C GLU A 117 14.76 -28.82 42.92
N GLU A 118 14.96 -29.84 43.74
CA GLU A 118 14.44 -31.19 43.46
C GLU A 118 12.91 -31.24 43.55
N GLY A 119 12.31 -30.52 44.51
CA GLY A 119 10.86 -30.31 44.59
C GLY A 119 10.30 -29.67 43.34
N ARG A 120 10.98 -28.63 42.82
CA ARG A 120 10.64 -27.98 41.54
C ARG A 120 10.64 -28.97 40.38
N LYS A 121 11.75 -29.70 40.20
CA LYS A 121 11.90 -30.70 39.12
C LYS A 121 10.85 -31.81 39.22
N SER A 122 10.57 -32.26 40.44
CA SER A 122 9.58 -33.31 40.72
C SER A 122 8.16 -32.86 40.37
N ILE A 123 7.79 -31.63 40.73
CA ILE A 123 6.51 -31.03 40.33
C ILE A 123 6.43 -30.93 38.80
N GLU A 124 7.47 -30.41 38.14
CA GLU A 124 7.53 -30.29 36.68
C GLU A 124 7.36 -31.67 35.99
N ALA A 125 8.03 -32.70 36.51
CA ALA A 125 7.96 -34.05 35.99
C ALA A 125 6.56 -34.67 36.15
N ILE A 126 5.95 -34.53 37.33
CA ILE A 126 4.58 -35.01 37.60
C ILE A 126 3.59 -34.30 36.69
N LEU A 127 3.66 -32.97 36.59
CA LEU A 127 2.78 -32.18 35.73
C LEU A 127 2.93 -32.60 34.28
N ASN A 128 4.15 -32.61 33.73
CA ASN A 128 4.39 -33.00 32.34
C ASN A 128 3.88 -34.41 32.03
N ARG A 129 4.07 -35.38 32.94
CA ARG A 129 3.58 -36.75 32.77
C ARG A 129 2.06 -36.84 32.82
N SER A 130 1.43 -36.12 33.74
CA SER A 130 -0.04 -36.07 33.84
C SER A 130 -0.68 -35.44 32.59
N LEU A 131 -0.07 -34.37 32.06
CA LEU A 131 -0.51 -33.66 30.87
C LEU A 131 -0.38 -34.51 29.59
N GLN A 132 0.63 -35.38 29.50
CA GLN A 132 0.77 -36.32 28.37
C GLN A 132 -0.29 -37.44 28.36
N VAL A 133 -0.82 -37.83 29.53
CA VAL A 133 -1.78 -38.95 29.66
C VAL A 133 -3.23 -38.51 29.44
N THR A 134 -3.54 -37.22 29.56
CA THR A 134 -4.93 -36.74 29.59
C THR A 134 -5.19 -35.61 28.60
N SER A 135 -5.57 -35.97 27.38
CA SER A 135 -6.50 -35.14 26.62
C SER A 135 -7.92 -35.71 26.82
N ARG A 136 -8.80 -34.96 27.51
CA ARG A 136 -10.26 -35.13 27.63
C ARG A 136 -10.87 -35.87 28.86
N ASP A 137 -10.41 -35.63 30.10
CA ASP A 137 -11.21 -35.97 31.30
C ASP A 137 -11.50 -34.73 32.19
N GLN A 138 -12.74 -34.64 32.71
CA GLN A 138 -13.19 -33.58 33.62
C GLN A 138 -12.46 -33.62 34.98
N SER A 139 -11.96 -34.79 35.37
CA SER A 139 -11.18 -34.96 36.61
C SER A 139 -9.82 -34.22 36.55
N SER A 140 -9.15 -34.24 35.39
CA SER A 140 -7.88 -33.53 35.17
C SER A 140 -8.04 -32.01 35.22
N GLN A 141 -9.12 -31.46 34.67
CA GLN A 141 -9.37 -30.01 34.69
C GLN A 141 -9.57 -29.49 36.12
N ARG A 142 -10.32 -30.23 36.96
CA ARG A 142 -10.48 -29.89 38.38
C ARG A 142 -9.15 -29.92 39.12
N THR A 143 -8.31 -30.89 38.80
CA THR A 143 -6.98 -31.02 39.42
C THR A 143 -6.06 -29.85 39.03
N LEU A 144 -6.10 -29.41 37.77
CA LEU A 144 -5.37 -28.21 37.31
C LEU A 144 -5.89 -26.95 38.02
N ASP A 145 -7.21 -26.79 38.15
CA ASP A 145 -7.83 -25.66 38.85
C ASP A 145 -7.44 -25.61 40.33
N ASP A 146 -7.44 -26.75 41.02
CA ASP A 146 -7.03 -26.86 42.42
C ASP A 146 -5.54 -26.54 42.60
N LEU A 147 -4.70 -27.01 41.68
CA LEU A 147 -3.28 -26.66 41.67
C LEU A 147 -3.05 -25.16 41.48
N MET A 148 -3.75 -24.52 40.53
CA MET A 148 -3.62 -23.08 40.32
C MET A 148 -4.07 -22.27 41.54
N ARG A 149 -5.17 -22.67 42.19
CA ARG A 149 -5.61 -22.04 43.45
C ARG A 149 -4.57 -22.20 44.55
N LEU A 150 -3.99 -23.39 44.68
CA LEU A 150 -2.97 -23.68 45.67
C LEU A 150 -1.69 -22.87 45.42
N PHE A 151 -1.17 -22.84 44.18
CA PHE A 151 -0.02 -22.01 43.81
C PHE A 151 -0.30 -20.51 44.03
N ALA A 152 -1.50 -20.03 43.70
CA ALA A 152 -1.90 -18.65 43.94
C ALA A 152 -1.87 -18.32 45.45
N SER A 153 -2.46 -19.17 46.29
CA SER A 153 -2.48 -18.98 47.75
C SER A 153 -1.07 -18.91 48.33
N LEU A 154 -0.18 -19.81 47.91
CA LEU A 154 1.19 -19.90 48.40
C LEU A 154 2.07 -18.74 47.90
N SER A 155 1.81 -18.22 46.70
CA SER A 155 2.59 -17.13 46.10
C SER A 155 2.46 -15.82 46.89
N SER A 156 1.38 -15.68 47.65
CA SER A 156 1.12 -14.53 48.52
C SER A 156 1.96 -14.56 49.81
N VAL A 157 2.28 -15.74 50.32
CA VAL A 157 2.89 -15.99 51.64
C VAL A 157 4.40 -16.33 51.56
N ALA A 158 4.88 -16.78 50.39
CA ALA A 158 6.25 -17.30 50.24
C ALA A 158 7.36 -16.23 50.22
N GLN A 159 8.53 -16.59 50.76
CA GLN A 159 9.78 -15.81 50.65
C GLN A 159 10.23 -15.67 49.19
N ARG A 160 11.02 -14.63 48.88
CA ARG A 160 11.39 -14.25 47.49
C ARG A 160 11.99 -15.40 46.66
N ASN A 161 12.87 -16.19 47.26
CA ASN A 161 13.50 -17.36 46.63
C ASN A 161 12.51 -18.49 46.33
N VAL A 162 11.64 -18.82 47.28
CA VAL A 162 10.59 -19.85 47.11
C VAL A 162 9.56 -19.41 46.06
N ARG A 163 9.22 -18.12 46.08
CA ARG A 163 8.28 -17.54 45.12
C ARG A 163 8.76 -17.63 43.68
N SER A 164 10.04 -17.39 43.42
CA SER A 164 10.63 -17.55 42.08
C SER A 164 10.44 -18.98 41.57
N VAL A 165 10.78 -19.97 42.40
CA VAL A 165 10.66 -21.39 42.08
C VAL A 165 9.21 -21.79 41.80
N MET A 166 8.26 -21.29 42.60
CA MET A 166 6.85 -21.55 42.41
C MET A 166 6.28 -20.91 41.14
N VAL A 167 6.72 -19.71 40.78
CA VAL A 167 6.25 -19.01 39.57
C VAL A 167 6.67 -19.76 38.31
N SER A 168 7.88 -20.32 38.25
CA SER A 168 8.31 -21.18 37.14
C SER A 168 7.36 -22.37 36.96
N SER A 169 6.99 -23.06 38.05
CA SER A 169 6.06 -24.19 38.01
C SER A 169 4.63 -23.77 37.67
N LEU A 170 4.17 -22.62 38.18
CA LEU A 170 2.87 -22.07 37.84
C LEU A 170 2.75 -21.78 36.33
N LEU A 171 3.80 -21.24 35.70
CA LEU A 171 3.79 -20.96 34.26
C LEU A 171 3.65 -22.22 33.41
N VAL A 172 4.11 -23.38 33.89
CA VAL A 172 3.90 -24.67 33.19
C VAL A 172 2.41 -25.02 33.20
N VAL A 173 1.74 -24.90 34.36
CA VAL A 173 0.29 -25.15 34.50
C VAL A 173 -0.53 -24.10 33.73
N ALA A 174 -0.05 -22.86 33.70
CA ALA A 174 -0.73 -21.75 33.04
C ALA A 174 -0.92 -21.97 31.53
N VAL A 175 0.05 -22.59 30.86
CA VAL A 175 -0.04 -22.91 29.42
C VAL A 175 -1.23 -23.83 29.13
N GLU A 176 -1.53 -24.76 30.03
CA GLU A 176 -2.54 -25.79 29.86
C GLU A 176 -3.93 -25.32 30.33
N ASN A 177 -3.99 -24.35 31.24
CA ASN A 177 -5.24 -23.69 31.64
C ASN A 177 -5.11 -22.15 31.70
N PRO A 178 -4.98 -21.47 30.53
CA PRO A 178 -4.75 -20.02 30.48
C PRO A 178 -5.89 -19.22 31.10
N LYS A 179 -7.13 -19.68 30.96
CA LYS A 179 -8.32 -18.98 31.46
C LYS A 179 -8.28 -18.81 32.99
N ALA A 180 -7.98 -19.90 33.70
CA ALA A 180 -7.91 -19.85 35.16
C ALA A 180 -6.63 -19.18 35.66
N PHE A 181 -5.52 -19.29 34.92
CA PHE A 181 -4.31 -18.49 35.21
C PHE A 181 -4.62 -17.00 35.18
N TRP A 182 -5.23 -16.50 34.09
CA TRP A 182 -5.55 -15.07 33.97
C TRP A 182 -6.61 -14.60 34.97
N ALA A 183 -7.52 -15.46 35.41
CA ALA A 183 -8.46 -15.15 36.50
C ALA A 183 -7.76 -14.96 37.86
N LEU A 184 -6.65 -15.66 38.10
CA LEU A 184 -5.87 -15.59 39.34
C LEU A 184 -4.70 -14.61 39.24
N TYR A 185 -4.33 -14.18 38.04
CA TYR A 185 -3.15 -13.34 37.76
C TYR A 185 -3.08 -12.09 38.65
N PRO A 186 -4.16 -11.28 38.84
CA PRO A 186 -4.09 -10.10 39.71
C PRO A 186 -3.74 -10.43 41.17
N GLN A 187 -4.11 -11.61 41.66
CA GLN A 187 -3.80 -12.07 43.02
C GLN A 187 -2.32 -12.49 43.14
N ILE A 188 -1.76 -13.03 42.07
CA ILE A 188 -0.36 -13.51 42.01
C ILE A 188 0.61 -12.34 41.79
N GLU A 189 0.24 -11.37 40.96
CA GLU A 189 1.02 -10.21 40.49
C GLU A 189 0.54 -8.89 41.14
N ALA A 190 0.22 -8.94 42.44
CA ALA A 190 -0.21 -7.77 43.23
C ALA A 190 0.78 -6.57 43.14
N PRO A 191 0.33 -5.33 43.35
CA PRO A 191 1.17 -4.13 43.21
C PRO A 191 2.50 -4.22 43.99
N GLY A 192 3.62 -3.95 43.32
CA GLY A 192 4.98 -4.05 43.90
C GLY A 192 5.64 -5.43 43.77
N LYS A 193 4.99 -6.39 43.11
CA LYS A 193 5.52 -7.75 42.86
C LYS A 193 5.59 -8.00 41.35
N ASN A 194 6.75 -8.40 40.83
CA ASN A 194 7.02 -8.63 39.39
C ASN A 194 7.59 -10.04 39.12
N ALA A 195 7.13 -11.05 39.87
CA ALA A 195 7.75 -12.37 39.85
C ALA A 195 7.47 -13.12 38.53
N ILE A 196 6.27 -12.97 37.95
CA ILE A 196 5.93 -13.58 36.66
C ILE A 196 6.71 -12.87 35.56
N GLU A 197 6.75 -11.55 35.61
CA GLU A 197 7.51 -10.72 34.67
C GLU A 197 9.00 -11.10 34.64
N LEU A 198 9.66 -11.15 35.80
CA LEU A 198 11.09 -11.51 35.91
C LEU A 198 11.36 -12.94 35.42
N GLU A 199 10.46 -13.88 35.71
CA GLU A 199 10.60 -15.26 35.27
C GLU A 199 10.50 -15.38 33.75
N ILE A 200 9.56 -14.67 33.12
CA ILE A 200 9.41 -14.65 31.66
C ILE A 200 10.61 -13.97 31.01
N LEU A 201 11.08 -12.84 31.55
CA LEU A 201 12.29 -12.15 31.07
C LEU A 201 13.54 -13.05 31.15
N SER A 202 13.67 -13.83 32.22
CA SER A 202 14.83 -14.70 32.41
C SER A 202 14.85 -15.91 31.48
N ARG A 203 13.67 -16.40 31.07
CA ARG A 203 13.48 -17.63 30.29
C ARG A 203 12.29 -17.48 29.34
N PRO A 204 12.43 -16.71 28.24
CA PRO A 204 11.40 -16.62 27.23
C PRO A 204 11.33 -17.96 26.47
N THR A 205 10.14 -18.50 26.31
CA THR A 205 9.89 -19.68 25.48
C THR A 205 8.66 -19.42 24.62
N PRO A 206 8.51 -19.99 23.41
CA PRO A 206 7.36 -19.75 22.56
C PRO A 206 6.01 -19.95 23.27
N ARG A 207 5.89 -21.00 24.12
CA ARG A 207 4.69 -21.25 24.92
C ARG A 207 4.39 -20.14 25.95
N ARG A 208 5.43 -19.54 26.54
CA ARG A 208 5.27 -18.40 27.46
C ARG A 208 4.92 -17.12 26.69
N MET A 209 5.44 -16.95 25.47
CA MET A 209 5.06 -15.84 24.59
C MET A 209 3.60 -15.94 24.16
N ASP A 210 3.15 -17.13 23.77
CA ASP A 210 1.75 -17.41 23.42
C ASP A 210 0.80 -16.98 24.56
N LEU A 211 1.19 -17.21 25.83
CA LEU A 211 0.44 -16.74 27.00
C LEU A 211 0.37 -15.21 27.11
N LEU A 212 1.46 -14.49 26.84
CA LEU A 212 1.48 -13.01 26.90
C LEU A 212 0.43 -12.40 25.97
N TYR A 213 0.38 -12.89 24.72
CA TYR A 213 -0.57 -12.42 23.72
C TYR A 213 -2.01 -12.81 24.02
N GLN A 214 -2.24 -13.98 24.62
CA GLN A 214 -3.56 -14.33 25.14
C GLN A 214 -4.03 -13.37 26.25
N GLY A 215 -3.11 -12.95 27.12
CA GLY A 215 -3.39 -12.04 28.24
C GLY A 215 -3.65 -10.58 27.83
N LEU A 216 -3.11 -10.14 26.69
CA LEU A 216 -3.35 -8.79 26.15
C LEU A 216 -4.82 -8.52 25.85
N VAL A 217 -5.60 -9.56 25.54
CA VAL A 217 -7.05 -9.47 25.25
C VAL A 217 -7.89 -9.60 26.54
N SER A 218 -7.30 -9.42 27.72
CA SER A 218 -8.02 -9.42 29.00
C SER A 218 -8.80 -8.11 29.24
N GLN A 219 -9.89 -8.18 30.01
CA GLN A 219 -10.73 -7.00 30.33
C GLN A 219 -10.09 -6.04 31.35
N ASP A 220 -8.89 -6.32 31.88
CA ASP A 220 -8.21 -5.48 32.88
C ASP A 220 -7.11 -4.61 32.21
N PRO A 221 -7.31 -3.29 32.07
CA PRO A 221 -6.32 -2.40 31.46
C PRO A 221 -4.97 -2.37 32.18
N ALA A 222 -4.93 -2.60 33.50
CA ALA A 222 -3.69 -2.58 34.27
C ALA A 222 -2.82 -3.82 33.98
N VAL A 223 -3.46 -4.96 33.68
CA VAL A 223 -2.76 -6.16 33.23
C VAL A 223 -2.22 -5.95 31.81
N ALA A 224 -3.04 -5.42 30.90
CA ALA A 224 -2.62 -5.12 29.54
C ALA A 224 -1.39 -4.18 29.49
N GLU A 225 -1.38 -3.10 30.29
CA GLU A 225 -0.24 -2.19 30.47
C GLU A 225 1.07 -2.92 30.83
N LYS A 226 1.01 -3.77 31.86
CA LYS A 226 2.19 -4.53 32.32
C LYS A 226 2.69 -5.47 31.23
N LEU A 227 1.77 -6.17 30.56
CA LEU A 227 2.12 -7.11 29.48
C LEU A 227 2.72 -6.39 28.27
N LEU A 228 2.20 -5.22 27.91
CA LEU A 228 2.77 -4.39 26.84
C LEU A 228 4.21 -3.98 27.16
N SER A 229 4.47 -3.47 28.37
CA SER A 229 5.83 -3.13 28.80
C SER A 229 6.77 -4.34 28.83
N LEU A 230 6.25 -5.53 29.16
CA LEU A 230 7.02 -6.77 29.10
C LEU A 230 7.32 -7.19 27.65
N ILE A 231 6.33 -7.13 26.76
CA ILE A 231 6.49 -7.45 25.34
C ILE A 231 7.50 -6.52 24.69
N GLU A 232 7.41 -5.22 24.94
CA GLU A 232 8.35 -4.22 24.42
C GLU A 232 9.80 -4.50 24.84
N ARG A 233 10.03 -4.92 26.09
CA ARG A 233 11.37 -5.30 26.58
C ARG A 233 11.88 -6.63 26.02
N LEU A 234 10.99 -7.55 25.70
CA LEU A 234 11.34 -8.84 25.07
C LEU A 234 11.59 -8.70 23.58
N LEU A 235 11.06 -7.64 22.96
CA LEU A 235 11.15 -7.41 21.54
C LEU A 235 12.57 -7.03 21.12
N ASN A 236 13.17 -7.84 20.26
CA ASN A 236 14.46 -7.58 19.65
C ASN A 236 14.57 -8.34 18.32
N LYS A 237 15.68 -8.12 17.61
CA LYS A 237 15.96 -8.74 16.30
C LYS A 237 15.90 -10.27 16.30
N ASP A 238 16.21 -10.92 17.42
CA ASP A 238 16.31 -12.38 17.53
C ASP A 238 14.95 -12.99 17.95
N SER A 239 14.12 -12.24 18.67
CA SER A 239 12.81 -12.69 19.18
C SER A 239 11.63 -12.31 18.27
N ILE A 240 11.74 -11.29 17.41
CA ILE A 240 10.60 -10.72 16.65
C ILE A 240 9.79 -11.78 15.89
N SER A 241 10.46 -12.77 15.31
CA SER A 241 9.79 -13.84 14.56
C SER A 241 8.94 -14.74 15.48
N ASP A 242 9.38 -14.99 16.70
CA ASP A 242 8.63 -15.77 17.69
C ASP A 242 7.42 -14.98 18.22
N HIS A 243 7.56 -13.66 18.35
CA HIS A 243 6.44 -12.78 18.67
C HIS A 243 5.38 -12.79 17.56
N VAL A 244 5.80 -12.70 16.29
CA VAL A 244 4.90 -12.81 15.13
C VAL A 244 4.18 -14.15 15.10
N ASP A 245 4.91 -15.27 15.31
CA ASP A 245 4.30 -16.60 15.43
C ASP A 245 3.26 -16.64 16.55
N SER A 246 3.57 -16.04 17.69
CA SER A 246 2.68 -16.04 18.87
C SER A 246 1.40 -15.24 18.64
N ILE A 247 1.48 -14.14 17.86
CA ILE A 247 0.31 -13.36 17.43
C ILE A 247 -0.52 -14.19 16.45
N GLN A 248 0.12 -14.80 15.44
CA GLN A 248 -0.57 -15.55 14.38
C GLN A 248 -1.23 -16.84 14.87
N LYS A 249 -0.73 -17.45 15.94
CA LYS A 249 -1.36 -18.60 16.59
C LYS A 249 -2.63 -18.25 17.37
N GLN A 250 -2.89 -16.97 17.66
CA GLN A 250 -4.12 -16.60 18.34
C GLN A 250 -5.33 -16.91 17.45
N PRO A 251 -6.50 -17.17 18.04
CA PRO A 251 -7.74 -17.27 17.26
C PRO A 251 -7.95 -16.01 16.40
N PRO A 252 -8.47 -16.11 15.17
CA PRO A 252 -8.60 -14.97 14.25
C PRO A 252 -9.28 -13.75 14.86
N GLU A 253 -10.35 -13.96 15.65
CA GLU A 253 -11.08 -12.89 16.34
C GLU A 253 -10.25 -12.18 17.43
N LYS A 254 -9.21 -12.84 17.97
CA LYS A 254 -8.31 -12.28 18.98
C LYS A 254 -7.06 -11.63 18.40
N CYS A 255 -6.62 -12.06 17.21
CA CYS A 255 -5.49 -11.42 16.51
C CYS A 255 -5.72 -9.91 16.37
N ARG A 256 -6.95 -9.52 16.00
CA ARG A 256 -7.35 -8.10 15.89
C ARG A 256 -7.22 -7.35 17.21
N ALA A 257 -7.84 -7.87 18.27
CA ALA A 257 -7.78 -7.23 19.58
C ALA A 257 -6.35 -7.07 20.10
N VAL A 258 -5.47 -8.05 19.83
CA VAL A 258 -4.04 -7.95 20.14
C VAL A 258 -3.39 -6.79 19.37
N LEU A 259 -3.60 -6.71 18.06
CA LEU A 259 -3.03 -5.65 17.22
C LEU A 259 -3.55 -4.27 17.61
N ASP A 260 -4.83 -4.13 17.96
CA ASP A 260 -5.43 -2.88 18.40
C ASP A 260 -4.81 -2.39 19.71
N VAL A 261 -4.60 -3.29 20.67
CA VAL A 261 -3.96 -2.98 21.95
C VAL A 261 -2.48 -2.59 21.76
N LEU A 262 -1.75 -3.28 20.88
CA LEU A 262 -0.37 -2.94 20.52
C LEU A 262 -0.28 -1.57 19.82
N ALA A 263 -1.23 -1.27 18.91
CA ALA A 263 -1.26 -0.03 18.14
C ALA A 263 -1.62 1.17 19.01
N ALA A 264 -2.65 1.05 19.86
CA ALA A 264 -3.11 2.12 20.75
C ALA A 264 -2.01 2.66 21.69
N ARG A 265 -0.97 1.85 21.93
CA ARG A 265 0.13 2.13 22.85
C ARG A 265 1.49 2.26 22.17
N GLY A 266 1.53 2.27 20.84
CA GLY A 266 2.75 2.49 20.06
C GLY A 266 3.73 1.32 19.99
N VAL A 267 3.51 0.22 20.74
CA VAL A 267 4.39 -0.96 20.74
C VAL A 267 4.44 -1.62 19.36
N LEU A 268 3.35 -1.55 18.58
CA LEU A 268 3.31 -2.06 17.22
C LEU A 268 4.36 -1.37 16.31
N ALA A 269 4.72 -0.11 16.55
CA ALA A 269 5.76 0.56 15.79
C ALA A 269 7.12 -0.14 15.97
N THR A 270 7.42 -0.58 17.20
CA THR A 270 8.65 -1.32 17.51
C THR A 270 8.69 -2.68 16.80
N PHE A 271 7.55 -3.34 16.55
CA PHE A 271 7.49 -4.53 15.70
C PHE A 271 8.00 -4.24 14.30
N PHE A 272 7.60 -3.09 13.77
CA PHE A 272 7.99 -2.66 12.44
C PHE A 272 9.45 -2.20 12.37
N ASP A 273 10.00 -1.63 13.43
CA ASP A 273 11.45 -1.37 13.52
C ASP A 273 12.26 -2.66 13.37
N TYR A 274 11.72 -3.78 13.85
CA TYR A 274 12.32 -5.10 13.68
C TYR A 274 11.83 -5.90 12.45
N PHE A 275 11.00 -5.31 11.57
CA PHE A 275 10.32 -6.04 10.48
C PHE A 275 11.27 -6.77 9.54
N HIS A 276 12.43 -6.18 9.25
CA HIS A 276 13.44 -6.79 8.37
C HIS A 276 14.05 -8.08 8.95
N TRP A 277 13.97 -8.30 10.27
CA TRP A 277 14.44 -9.54 10.90
C TRP A 277 13.33 -10.59 11.06
N ILE A 278 12.08 -10.27 10.69
CA ILE A 278 11.02 -11.27 10.54
C ILE A 278 11.40 -12.22 9.40
N ARG A 279 11.18 -13.53 9.59
CA ARG A 279 11.44 -14.54 8.54
C ARG A 279 10.62 -14.24 7.29
N ARG A 280 11.19 -14.46 6.11
CA ARG A 280 10.58 -14.03 4.83
C ARG A 280 9.19 -14.62 4.59
N ASP A 281 9.00 -15.88 4.96
CA ASP A 281 7.74 -16.62 4.90
C ASP A 281 6.65 -16.03 5.82
N GLN A 282 7.05 -15.42 6.94
CA GLN A 282 6.15 -14.80 7.92
C GLN A 282 5.76 -13.36 7.58
N ARG A 283 6.57 -12.63 6.80
CA ARG A 283 6.30 -11.21 6.51
C ARG A 283 4.96 -11.00 5.83
N VAL A 284 4.66 -11.80 4.81
CA VAL A 284 3.41 -11.70 4.06
C VAL A 284 2.22 -12.10 4.94
N SER A 285 2.33 -13.18 5.72
CA SER A 285 1.25 -13.60 6.62
C SER A 285 1.04 -12.62 7.77
N PHE A 286 2.09 -11.93 8.24
CA PHE A 286 1.96 -10.88 9.25
C PHE A 286 1.30 -9.63 8.67
N LEU A 287 1.69 -9.22 7.45
CA LEU A 287 1.06 -8.10 6.74
C LEU A 287 -0.41 -8.36 6.39
N ARG A 288 -0.80 -9.61 6.09
CA ARG A 288 -2.21 -10.00 5.89
C ARG A 288 -3.09 -9.72 7.10
N LEU A 289 -2.54 -9.68 8.31
CA LEU A 289 -3.31 -9.29 9.49
C LEU A 289 -3.79 -7.84 9.44
N PHE A 290 -3.24 -7.03 8.52
CA PHE A 290 -3.57 -5.62 8.33
C PHE A 290 -4.34 -5.34 7.02
N THR A 291 -4.67 -6.36 6.21
CA THR A 291 -5.28 -6.19 4.88
C THR A 291 -6.44 -7.16 4.63
N GLY A 292 -7.67 -6.67 4.34
CA GLY A 292 -8.89 -7.49 4.14
C GLY A 292 -10.19 -6.81 4.63
N GLU A 293 -11.17 -7.59 5.14
CA GLU A 293 -12.46 -7.14 5.77
C GLU A 293 -12.33 -6.08 6.89
N PHE A 294 -11.11 -5.66 7.20
CA PHE A 294 -10.72 -4.84 8.33
C PHE A 294 -10.12 -3.47 7.90
N GLY A 295 -10.21 -3.11 6.62
CA GLY A 295 -9.41 -2.05 5.98
C GLY A 295 -9.64 -0.59 6.39
N GLU A 296 -10.84 -0.19 6.83
CA GLU A 296 -11.09 1.24 7.19
C GLU A 296 -10.60 1.61 8.61
N GLU A 297 -10.32 0.64 9.47
CA GLU A 297 -10.00 0.88 10.89
C GLU A 297 -8.49 0.94 11.21
N TYR A 298 -7.62 0.57 10.27
CA TYR A 298 -6.16 0.60 10.44
C TYR A 298 -5.50 1.97 10.21
N ALA A 299 -6.26 3.06 10.37
CA ALA A 299 -5.73 4.42 10.37
C ALA A 299 -4.51 4.61 11.31
N PRO A 300 -4.41 3.94 12.49
CA PRO A 300 -3.20 3.99 13.31
C PRO A 300 -1.98 3.36 12.64
N PHE A 301 -2.14 2.19 11.99
CA PHE A 301 -1.04 1.52 11.27
C PHE A 301 -0.54 2.37 10.10
N PHE A 302 -1.45 2.90 9.28
CA PHE A 302 -1.07 3.77 8.17
C PHE A 302 -0.51 5.12 8.65
N ARG A 303 -0.96 5.63 9.80
CA ARG A 303 -0.34 6.79 10.45
C ARG A 303 1.09 6.48 10.87
N THR A 304 1.33 5.32 11.51
CA THR A 304 2.70 4.87 11.82
C THR A 304 3.56 4.78 10.57
N LEU A 305 3.02 4.29 9.45
CA LEU A 305 3.75 4.20 8.18
C LEU A 305 4.10 5.59 7.60
N LEU A 306 3.20 6.58 7.75
CA LEU A 306 3.43 7.97 7.35
C LEU A 306 4.38 8.74 8.27
N GLU A 307 4.38 8.42 9.57
CA GLU A 307 5.18 9.06 10.62
C GLU A 307 6.50 8.32 10.91
N ASN A 308 6.74 7.15 10.30
CA ASN A 308 7.92 6.34 10.61
C ASN A 308 9.21 7.05 10.16
N PRO A 309 10.19 7.26 11.06
CA PRO A 309 11.45 7.90 10.71
C PRO A 309 12.40 7.01 9.91
N ASN A 310 12.11 5.70 9.78
CA ASN A 310 12.94 4.73 9.07
C ASN A 310 12.64 4.74 7.55
N PRO A 311 13.53 5.31 6.71
CA PRO A 311 13.30 5.42 5.28
C PRO A 311 13.35 4.05 4.55
N HIS A 312 13.81 2.98 5.21
CA HIS A 312 13.90 1.64 4.61
C HIS A 312 12.66 0.77 4.86
N LEU A 313 11.86 1.10 5.88
CA LEU A 313 10.66 0.34 6.21
C LEU A 313 9.59 0.52 5.13
N VAL A 314 9.31 1.76 4.74
CA VAL A 314 8.22 2.09 3.80
C VAL A 314 8.42 1.44 2.42
N PRO A 315 9.61 1.49 1.78
CA PRO A 315 9.84 0.77 0.52
C PRO A 315 9.61 -0.74 0.64
N ALA A 316 10.11 -1.38 1.70
CA ALA A 316 9.93 -2.80 1.92
C ALA A 316 8.44 -3.17 2.10
N LEU A 317 7.67 -2.33 2.78
CA LEU A 317 6.23 -2.52 2.90
C LEU A 317 5.52 -2.36 1.55
N ILE A 318 5.85 -1.31 0.79
CA ILE A 318 5.29 -1.08 -0.55
C ILE A 318 5.56 -2.24 -1.50
N GLU A 319 6.77 -2.80 -1.51
CA GLU A 319 7.10 -3.98 -2.32
C GLU A 319 6.18 -5.17 -1.99
N ASN A 320 5.90 -5.40 -0.70
CA ASN A 320 4.97 -6.45 -0.29
C ASN A 320 3.52 -6.14 -0.73
N PHE A 321 3.07 -4.89 -0.63
CA PHE A 321 1.74 -4.47 -1.11
C PHE A 321 1.59 -4.57 -2.63
N LEU A 322 2.66 -4.48 -3.41
CA LEU A 322 2.61 -4.72 -4.86
C LEU A 322 2.28 -6.19 -5.19
N THR A 323 2.71 -7.13 -4.34
CA THR A 323 2.41 -8.57 -4.51
C THR A 323 1.03 -8.97 -4.00
N TYR A 324 0.27 -8.04 -3.40
CA TYR A 324 -1.03 -8.30 -2.80
C TYR A 324 -2.19 -7.98 -3.75
N GLU A 325 -3.33 -8.65 -3.62
CA GLU A 325 -4.48 -8.44 -4.51
C GLU A 325 -5.16 -7.08 -4.27
N HIS A 326 -5.30 -6.67 -3.01
CA HIS A 326 -5.95 -5.41 -2.64
C HIS A 326 -5.00 -4.20 -2.70
N GLU A 327 -5.53 -3.07 -3.18
CA GLU A 327 -4.79 -1.82 -3.32
C GLU A 327 -4.71 -1.01 -2.01
N LEU A 328 -3.67 -0.19 -1.89
CA LEU A 328 -3.54 0.80 -0.83
C LEU A 328 -4.58 1.91 -1.05
N PRO A 329 -5.28 2.37 -0.01
CA PRO A 329 -6.19 3.50 -0.15
C PRO A 329 -5.44 4.74 -0.67
N TYR A 330 -5.98 5.38 -1.71
CA TYR A 330 -5.30 6.49 -2.39
C TYR A 330 -4.89 7.63 -1.45
N LYS A 331 -5.69 7.92 -0.42
CA LYS A 331 -5.38 8.92 0.62
C LYS A 331 -4.06 8.64 1.35
N ILE A 332 -3.68 7.37 1.52
CA ILE A 332 -2.39 6.99 2.11
C ILE A 332 -1.27 7.30 1.13
N ILE A 333 -1.45 6.98 -0.15
CA ILE A 333 -0.47 7.26 -1.20
C ILE A 333 -0.21 8.78 -1.29
N GLN A 334 -1.25 9.60 -1.24
CA GLN A 334 -1.11 11.06 -1.18
C GLN A 334 -0.28 11.53 0.03
N GLY A 335 -0.46 10.90 1.19
CA GLY A 335 0.35 11.16 2.37
C GLY A 335 1.83 10.81 2.15
N LEU A 336 2.11 9.67 1.50
CA LEU A 336 3.48 9.22 1.22
C LEU A 336 4.19 10.10 0.19
N LEU A 337 3.46 10.58 -0.84
CA LEU A 337 3.99 11.53 -1.82
C LEU A 337 4.36 12.89 -1.20
N ARG A 338 3.76 13.26 -0.06
CA ARG A 338 4.06 14.50 0.68
C ARG A 338 5.10 14.31 1.79
N ASN A 339 5.65 13.11 1.95
CA ASN A 339 6.61 12.82 3.01
C ASN A 339 7.95 13.57 2.77
N PRO A 340 8.62 14.09 3.80
CA PRO A 340 9.90 14.78 3.64
C PRO A 340 11.01 13.88 3.09
N SER A 341 10.94 12.56 3.29
CA SER A 341 11.94 11.61 2.81
C SER A 341 11.78 11.31 1.31
N GLY A 342 12.81 11.60 0.53
CA GLY A 342 12.87 11.23 -0.89
C GLY A 342 12.70 9.73 -1.15
N VAL A 343 13.24 8.89 -0.27
CA VAL A 343 13.10 7.42 -0.37
C VAL A 343 11.63 6.98 -0.27
N VAL A 344 10.87 7.62 0.62
CA VAL A 344 9.43 7.35 0.81
C VAL A 344 8.63 7.81 -0.40
N LYS A 345 8.90 9.02 -0.91
CA LYS A 345 8.26 9.55 -2.12
C LYS A 345 8.51 8.66 -3.33
N ARG A 346 9.74 8.19 -3.53
CA ARG A 346 10.08 7.22 -4.59
C ARG A 346 9.32 5.91 -4.47
N ALA A 347 9.22 5.35 -3.26
CA ALA A 347 8.48 4.13 -3.05
C ALA A 347 6.99 4.30 -3.40
N ALA A 348 6.38 5.43 -3.02
CA ALA A 348 5.01 5.76 -3.41
C ALA A 348 4.84 5.91 -4.93
N ALA A 349 5.77 6.60 -5.61
CA ALA A 349 5.77 6.71 -7.07
C ALA A 349 5.92 5.33 -7.74
N HIS A 350 6.83 4.48 -7.23
CA HIS A 350 7.00 3.10 -7.70
C HIS A 350 5.72 2.26 -7.51
N TYR A 351 5.01 2.43 -6.39
CA TYR A 351 3.72 1.76 -6.19
C TYR A 351 2.71 2.14 -7.28
N LEU A 352 2.57 3.44 -7.53
CA LEU A 352 1.69 3.98 -8.56
C LEU A 352 2.05 3.48 -9.95
N TYR A 353 3.34 3.43 -10.28
CA TYR A 353 3.84 2.93 -11.57
C TYR A 353 3.35 1.52 -11.88
N TYR A 354 3.37 0.61 -10.89
CA TYR A 354 2.92 -0.78 -11.10
C TYR A 354 1.41 -0.95 -11.04
N ARG A 355 0.70 -0.08 -10.32
CA ARG A 355 -0.77 -0.13 -10.20
C ARG A 355 -1.52 0.60 -11.31
N GLY A 356 -0.88 1.56 -11.99
CA GLY A 356 -1.52 2.31 -13.08
C GLY A 356 -2.57 3.33 -12.62
N GLN A 357 -2.48 3.84 -11.39
CA GLN A 357 -3.47 4.79 -10.84
C GLN A 357 -3.28 6.20 -11.43
N TYR A 358 -4.09 6.53 -12.44
CA TYR A 358 -4.02 7.78 -13.22
C TYR A 358 -4.46 9.03 -12.44
N GLU A 359 -5.26 8.87 -11.39
CA GLU A 359 -5.65 9.96 -10.48
C GLU A 359 -4.43 10.60 -9.82
N ALA A 360 -3.31 9.87 -9.76
CA ALA A 360 -2.04 10.32 -9.22
C ALA A 360 -1.29 11.34 -10.08
N VAL A 361 -1.66 11.54 -11.35
CA VAL A 361 -0.97 12.49 -12.25
C VAL A 361 -0.90 13.88 -11.61
N ARG A 362 -2.02 14.35 -11.03
CA ARG A 362 -2.08 15.68 -10.38
C ARG A 362 -1.19 15.80 -9.15
N ASP A 363 -1.11 14.75 -8.34
CA ASP A 363 -0.31 14.73 -7.11
C ASP A 363 1.19 14.49 -7.40
N LEU A 364 1.53 13.87 -8.53
CA LEU A 364 2.90 13.63 -8.98
C LEU A 364 3.53 14.86 -9.68
N MET A 365 2.76 15.68 -10.41
CA MET A 365 3.29 16.84 -11.14
C MET A 365 4.18 17.79 -10.30
N PRO A 366 3.82 18.17 -9.06
CA PRO A 366 4.67 19.04 -8.24
C PRO A 366 6.03 18.43 -7.90
N LEU A 367 6.12 17.10 -7.81
CA LEU A 367 7.33 16.35 -7.46
C LEU A 367 8.33 16.23 -8.61
N LEU A 368 7.98 16.68 -9.83
CA LEU A 368 8.95 16.83 -10.92
C LEU A 368 10.07 17.82 -10.59
N ARG A 369 9.83 18.72 -9.63
CA ARG A 369 10.80 19.72 -9.16
C ARG A 369 11.28 19.43 -7.72
N ASP A 370 11.19 18.17 -7.30
CA ASP A 370 11.64 17.78 -5.96
C ASP A 370 13.13 18.11 -5.76
N GLU A 371 13.50 18.48 -4.54
CA GLU A 371 14.90 18.77 -4.19
C GLU A 371 15.80 17.54 -4.36
N ASP A 372 15.25 16.34 -4.23
CA ASP A 372 15.95 15.09 -4.45
C ASP A 372 15.87 14.63 -5.92
N PRO A 373 16.99 14.62 -6.67
CA PRO A 373 17.00 14.26 -8.09
C PRO A 373 16.50 12.85 -8.38
N GLU A 374 16.76 11.89 -7.48
CA GLU A 374 16.29 10.50 -7.67
C GLU A 374 14.77 10.41 -7.52
N THR A 375 14.18 11.26 -6.67
CA THR A 375 12.73 11.37 -6.53
C THR A 375 12.13 11.95 -7.79
N ALA A 376 12.67 13.06 -8.30
CA ALA A 376 12.22 13.65 -9.57
C ALA A 376 12.31 12.62 -10.73
N LYS A 377 13.42 11.89 -10.85
CA LYS A 377 13.60 10.83 -11.87
C LYS A 377 12.57 9.70 -11.73
N SER A 378 12.30 9.23 -10.51
CA SER A 378 11.28 8.21 -10.26
C SER A 378 9.88 8.69 -10.64
N VAL A 379 9.57 9.96 -10.35
CA VAL A 379 8.29 10.59 -10.68
C VAL A 379 8.14 10.76 -12.19
N VAL A 380 9.21 11.15 -12.90
CA VAL A 380 9.24 11.21 -14.37
C VAL A 380 8.89 9.85 -14.99
N ASN A 381 9.55 8.77 -14.55
CA ASN A 381 9.25 7.42 -15.05
C ASN A 381 7.80 6.99 -14.75
N THR A 382 7.32 7.31 -13.53
CA THR A 382 5.95 7.01 -13.09
C THR A 382 4.92 7.73 -13.95
N LEU A 383 5.07 9.04 -14.11
CA LEU A 383 4.20 9.86 -14.94
C LEU A 383 4.27 9.42 -16.40
N GLY A 384 5.47 9.11 -16.92
CA GLY A 384 5.69 8.64 -18.28
C GLY A 384 4.84 7.42 -18.61
N ARG A 385 4.86 6.39 -17.76
CA ARG A 385 4.02 5.20 -17.96
C ARG A 385 2.53 5.48 -17.76
N ILE A 386 2.15 5.99 -16.59
CA ILE A 386 0.73 6.09 -16.22
C ILE A 386 -0.02 7.05 -17.14
N SER A 387 0.58 8.20 -17.48
CA SER A 387 -0.08 9.19 -18.33
C SER A 387 -0.12 8.76 -19.79
N ARG A 388 0.90 8.04 -20.27
CA ARG A 388 0.92 7.44 -21.61
C ARG A 388 -0.16 6.39 -21.74
N ASP A 389 -0.17 5.37 -20.87
CA ASP A 389 -1.13 4.28 -20.91
C ASP A 389 -2.56 4.84 -20.78
N TYR A 390 -2.79 5.77 -19.85
CA TYR A 390 -4.10 6.41 -19.68
C TYR A 390 -4.55 7.19 -20.93
N LEU A 391 -3.67 7.98 -21.55
CA LEU A 391 -4.01 8.71 -22.76
C LEU A 391 -4.29 7.76 -23.92
N ILE A 392 -3.48 6.72 -24.09
CA ILE A 392 -3.62 5.77 -25.20
C ILE A 392 -4.91 4.97 -25.05
N ASP A 393 -5.14 4.40 -23.88
CA ASP A 393 -6.27 3.49 -23.63
C ASP A 393 -7.62 4.23 -23.59
N ASN A 394 -7.63 5.51 -23.21
CA ASN A 394 -8.84 6.31 -23.05
C ASN A 394 -8.92 7.46 -24.05
N PHE A 395 -8.16 7.43 -25.14
CA PHE A 395 -8.02 8.57 -26.06
C PHE A 395 -9.40 9.11 -26.48
N SER A 396 -10.31 8.24 -26.91
CA SER A 396 -11.67 8.57 -27.36
C SER A 396 -12.55 9.22 -26.28
N GLU A 397 -12.35 8.89 -25.01
CA GLU A 397 -13.19 9.36 -23.89
C GLU A 397 -12.69 10.71 -23.31
N LEU A 398 -11.43 11.04 -23.54
CA LEU A 398 -10.81 12.25 -23.01
C LEU A 398 -11.25 13.51 -23.73
N SER A 399 -11.44 14.59 -22.98
CA SER A 399 -11.67 15.91 -23.57
C SER A 399 -10.43 16.44 -24.29
N GLU A 400 -10.62 17.33 -25.27
CA GLU A 400 -9.53 18.01 -26.00
C GLU A 400 -8.49 18.62 -25.04
N LYS A 401 -8.96 19.24 -23.95
CA LYS A 401 -8.11 19.85 -22.94
C LYS A 401 -7.27 18.82 -22.19
N GLU A 402 -7.85 17.68 -21.83
CA GLU A 402 -7.13 16.60 -21.13
C GLU A 402 -6.08 15.97 -22.04
N ARG A 403 -6.44 15.68 -23.31
CA ARG A 403 -5.50 15.18 -24.31
C ARG A 403 -4.30 16.11 -24.47
N LEU A 404 -4.53 17.41 -24.65
CA LEU A 404 -3.46 18.40 -24.80
C LEU A 404 -2.56 18.50 -23.55
N GLN A 405 -3.16 18.47 -22.36
CA GLN A 405 -2.40 18.51 -21.10
C GLN A 405 -1.51 17.28 -20.94
N LEU A 406 -2.05 16.08 -21.19
CA LEU A 406 -1.29 14.83 -21.09
C LEU A 406 -0.18 14.77 -22.13
N THR A 407 -0.48 15.14 -23.39
CA THR A 407 0.50 15.23 -24.48
C THR A 407 1.66 16.17 -24.10
N HIS A 408 1.38 17.37 -23.60
CA HIS A 408 2.44 18.31 -23.21
C HIS A 408 3.33 17.81 -22.07
N VAL A 409 2.75 17.06 -21.11
CA VAL A 409 3.51 16.43 -20.04
C VAL A 409 4.39 15.31 -20.61
N MET A 410 3.86 14.49 -21.51
CA MET A 410 4.58 13.35 -22.09
C MET A 410 5.72 13.74 -23.03
N GLN A 411 5.55 14.78 -23.84
CA GLN A 411 6.64 15.30 -24.70
C GLN A 411 7.90 15.68 -23.94
N ARG A 412 7.78 16.03 -22.65
CA ARG A 412 8.92 16.41 -21.80
C ARG A 412 9.57 15.22 -21.10
N ILE A 413 8.90 14.08 -21.09
CA ILE A 413 9.20 12.92 -20.24
C ILE A 413 9.66 11.73 -21.08
N ASP A 414 9.01 11.48 -22.21
CA ASP A 414 9.28 10.35 -23.10
C ASP A 414 9.53 10.88 -24.52
N GLU A 415 10.77 10.75 -24.98
CA GLU A 415 11.20 11.19 -26.32
C GLU A 415 10.52 10.37 -27.43
N ASN A 416 10.10 9.13 -27.15
CA ASN A 416 9.44 8.24 -28.13
C ASN A 416 7.90 8.29 -28.03
N PHE A 417 7.36 9.21 -27.23
CA PHE A 417 5.93 9.30 -27.02
C PHE A 417 5.16 9.66 -28.31
N VAL A 418 5.77 10.48 -29.18
CA VAL A 418 5.16 10.86 -30.45
C VAL A 418 4.94 9.63 -31.34
N ASP A 419 5.92 8.72 -31.40
CA ASP A 419 5.79 7.46 -32.17
C ASP A 419 4.64 6.59 -31.64
N SER A 420 4.45 6.61 -30.31
CA SER A 420 3.37 5.87 -29.66
C SER A 420 1.99 6.44 -29.97
N LEU A 421 1.89 7.76 -30.18
CA LEU A 421 0.69 8.41 -30.67
C LEU A 421 0.45 8.11 -32.15
N ILE A 422 1.50 8.02 -32.96
CA ILE A 422 1.37 7.67 -34.39
C ILE A 422 0.83 6.24 -34.54
N ASP A 423 1.32 5.29 -33.75
CA ASP A 423 0.85 3.89 -33.75
C ASP A 423 -0.67 3.74 -33.48
N LEU A 424 -1.26 4.71 -32.79
CA LEU A 424 -2.68 4.76 -32.46
C LEU A 424 -3.57 5.04 -33.70
N LEU A 425 -3.07 5.77 -34.70
CA LEU A 425 -3.86 6.25 -35.84
C LEU A 425 -4.62 5.13 -36.55
N GLY A 426 -3.99 3.96 -36.73
CA GLY A 426 -4.58 2.85 -37.45
C GLY A 426 -5.79 2.19 -36.77
N GLY A 427 -5.96 2.40 -35.45
CA GLY A 427 -7.06 1.82 -34.67
C GLY A 427 -8.24 2.78 -34.41
N LEU A 428 -8.10 4.06 -34.77
CA LEU A 428 -9.07 5.10 -34.44
C LEU A 428 -10.11 5.33 -35.54
N ASP A 429 -11.30 5.74 -35.13
CA ASP A 429 -12.33 6.22 -36.06
C ASP A 429 -11.96 7.58 -36.68
N ASP A 430 -12.75 8.04 -37.65
CA ASP A 430 -12.46 9.30 -38.36
C ASP A 430 -12.43 10.53 -37.45
N GLU A 431 -13.22 10.55 -36.38
CA GLU A 431 -13.31 11.69 -35.47
C GLU A 431 -12.09 11.74 -34.55
N ASP A 432 -11.69 10.61 -34.01
CA ASP A 432 -10.48 10.52 -33.19
C ASP A 432 -9.20 10.62 -34.00
N ARG A 433 -9.16 10.12 -35.25
CA ARG A 433 -8.04 10.42 -36.17
C ARG A 433 -7.92 11.91 -36.40
N VAL A 434 -9.02 12.64 -36.58
CA VAL A 434 -8.98 14.12 -36.67
C VAL A 434 -8.37 14.74 -35.41
N ASN A 435 -8.84 14.33 -34.24
CA ASN A 435 -8.35 14.86 -32.96
C ASN A 435 -6.86 14.58 -32.76
N LEU A 436 -6.42 13.36 -33.08
CA LEU A 436 -5.02 12.96 -33.00
C LEU A 436 -4.15 13.71 -34.03
N THR A 437 -4.67 13.91 -35.24
CA THR A 437 -3.99 14.71 -36.29
C THR A 437 -3.72 16.14 -35.82
N LEU A 438 -4.68 16.77 -35.14
CA LEU A 438 -4.51 18.11 -34.56
C LEU A 438 -3.48 18.12 -33.43
N LEU A 439 -3.41 17.07 -32.61
CA LEU A 439 -2.34 16.95 -31.61
C LEU A 439 -0.97 16.78 -32.28
N LEU A 440 -0.84 15.93 -33.31
CA LEU A 440 0.40 15.76 -34.07
C LEU A 440 0.85 17.07 -34.71
N ALA A 441 -0.09 17.89 -35.20
CA ALA A 441 0.18 19.21 -35.76
C ALA A 441 0.87 20.17 -34.78
N ASP A 442 0.42 20.21 -33.52
CA ASP A 442 1.09 21.00 -32.47
C ASP A 442 2.51 20.51 -32.17
N MET A 443 2.84 19.30 -32.63
CA MET A 443 4.14 18.64 -32.48
C MET A 443 4.91 18.53 -33.79
N ALA A 444 4.53 19.24 -34.85
CA ALA A 444 5.09 19.11 -36.20
C ALA A 444 6.62 19.36 -36.30
N ARG A 445 7.26 19.89 -35.26
CA ARG A 445 8.73 19.96 -35.17
C ARG A 445 9.39 18.58 -34.96
N HIS A 446 8.63 17.60 -34.48
CA HIS A 446 9.08 16.22 -34.34
C HIS A 446 9.04 15.54 -35.72
N PRO A 447 10.16 14.97 -36.23
CA PRO A 447 10.21 14.39 -37.57
C PRO A 447 9.11 13.34 -37.84
N GLY A 448 8.86 12.45 -36.87
CA GLY A 448 7.80 11.46 -37.00
C GLY A 448 6.38 12.08 -37.06
N ALA A 449 6.15 13.20 -36.37
CA ALA A 449 4.86 13.89 -36.45
C ALA A 449 4.66 14.56 -37.81
N SER A 450 5.69 15.21 -38.35
CA SER A 450 5.63 15.80 -39.70
C SER A 450 5.43 14.74 -40.78
N GLU A 451 6.18 13.63 -40.74
CA GLU A 451 6.03 12.52 -41.68
C GLU A 451 4.61 11.91 -41.60
N SER A 452 4.10 11.68 -40.40
CA SER A 452 2.74 11.17 -40.21
C SER A 452 1.66 12.14 -40.71
N ILE A 453 1.83 13.46 -40.51
CA ILE A 453 0.92 14.47 -41.08
C ILE A 453 0.92 14.41 -42.60
N GLU A 454 2.09 14.25 -43.24
CA GLU A 454 2.20 14.12 -44.69
C GLU A 454 1.47 12.87 -45.22
N GLU A 455 1.60 11.73 -44.54
CA GLU A 455 0.84 10.52 -44.88
C GLU A 455 -0.67 10.73 -44.76
N LEU A 456 -1.12 11.44 -43.71
CA LEU A 456 -2.53 11.72 -43.46
C LEU A 456 -3.15 12.70 -44.47
N LEU A 457 -2.35 13.37 -45.31
CA LEU A 457 -2.86 14.15 -46.44
C LEU A 457 -3.55 13.27 -47.49
N GLU A 458 -3.29 11.97 -47.50
CA GLU A 458 -3.92 10.99 -48.40
C GLU A 458 -4.96 10.10 -47.69
N ASP A 459 -5.34 10.41 -46.44
CA ASP A 459 -6.33 9.62 -45.67
C ASP A 459 -7.66 9.50 -46.41
N ALA A 460 -8.33 8.34 -46.27
CA ALA A 460 -9.61 8.10 -46.92
C ALA A 460 -10.70 9.09 -46.48
N SER A 461 -10.67 9.52 -45.22
CA SER A 461 -11.60 10.48 -44.64
C SER A 461 -11.23 11.90 -45.02
N GLU A 462 -12.16 12.60 -45.67
CA GLU A 462 -11.93 13.99 -46.06
C GLU A 462 -11.82 14.95 -44.87
N LYS A 463 -12.37 14.56 -43.70
CA LYS A 463 -12.20 15.31 -42.45
C LYS A 463 -10.76 15.20 -41.93
N VAL A 464 -10.18 14.01 -41.99
CA VAL A 464 -8.78 13.76 -41.57
C VAL A 464 -7.84 14.52 -42.49
N ARG A 465 -8.00 14.40 -43.82
CA ARG A 465 -7.22 15.18 -44.80
C ARG A 465 -7.31 16.69 -44.52
N ALA A 466 -8.51 17.21 -44.30
CA ALA A 466 -8.70 18.64 -44.04
C ALA A 466 -7.98 19.11 -42.75
N SER A 467 -7.88 18.25 -41.73
CA SER A 467 -7.14 18.52 -40.49
C SER A 467 -5.63 18.39 -40.68
N ALA A 468 -5.17 17.39 -41.44
CA ALA A 468 -3.76 17.24 -41.81
C ALA A 468 -3.24 18.46 -42.58
N VAL A 469 -4.04 18.99 -43.52
CA VAL A 469 -3.72 20.25 -44.23
C VAL A 469 -3.58 21.44 -43.30
N ARG A 470 -4.33 21.50 -42.19
CA ARG A 470 -4.11 22.55 -41.18
C ARG A 470 -2.79 22.35 -40.44
N GLY A 471 -2.47 21.09 -40.12
CA GLY A 471 -1.20 20.74 -39.49
C GLY A 471 0.01 21.05 -40.37
N MET A 472 -0.15 20.94 -41.68
CA MET A 472 0.84 21.32 -42.68
C MET A 472 1.34 22.77 -42.51
N ALA A 473 0.52 23.69 -41.98
CA ALA A 473 0.93 25.07 -41.73
C ALA A 473 2.08 25.20 -40.70
N GLN A 474 2.27 24.18 -39.85
CA GLN A 474 3.34 24.14 -38.85
C GLN A 474 4.63 23.51 -39.40
N ILE A 475 4.58 22.93 -40.60
CA ILE A 475 5.74 22.33 -41.27
C ILE A 475 6.49 23.45 -42.03
N PRO A 476 7.84 23.53 -41.93
CA PRO A 476 8.64 24.47 -42.70
C PRO A 476 8.36 24.40 -44.21
N ALA A 477 8.26 25.58 -44.86
CA ALA A 477 7.84 25.68 -46.26
C ALA A 477 8.73 24.91 -47.25
N ASP A 478 10.02 24.77 -46.93
CA ASP A 478 11.03 24.03 -47.70
C ASP A 478 10.90 22.51 -47.58
N GLN A 479 10.17 22.03 -46.58
CA GLN A 479 9.89 20.60 -46.37
C GLN A 479 8.58 20.16 -47.03
N LEU A 480 7.71 21.09 -47.42
CA LEU A 480 6.45 20.77 -48.06
C LEU A 480 6.64 20.25 -49.50
N ASP A 481 6.19 19.02 -49.75
CA ASP A 481 6.21 18.39 -51.07
C ASP A 481 5.20 19.05 -52.03
N ASP A 482 5.71 19.52 -53.18
CA ASP A 482 4.92 20.14 -54.24
C ASP A 482 3.97 19.14 -54.92
N GLU A 483 4.29 17.85 -54.97
CA GLU A 483 3.36 16.84 -55.51
C GLU A 483 2.14 16.66 -54.62
N ASN A 484 2.31 16.72 -53.29
CA ASN A 484 1.21 16.69 -52.33
C ASN A 484 0.36 17.95 -52.44
N ILE A 485 0.99 19.14 -52.51
CA ILE A 485 0.26 20.40 -52.72
C ILE A 485 -0.56 20.34 -54.02
N ARG A 486 0.03 19.85 -55.11
CA ARG A 486 -0.64 19.69 -56.41
C ARG A 486 -1.89 18.81 -56.29
N ARG A 487 -1.80 17.67 -55.58
CA ARG A 487 -2.94 16.76 -55.34
C ARG A 487 -4.02 17.42 -54.50
N LEU A 488 -3.64 18.13 -53.44
CA LEU A 488 -4.58 18.79 -52.54
C LEU A 488 -5.36 19.92 -53.22
N PHE A 489 -4.78 20.61 -54.21
CA PHE A 489 -5.53 21.55 -55.05
C PHE A 489 -6.62 20.88 -55.90
N GLU A 490 -6.51 19.58 -56.16
CA GLU A 490 -7.49 18.79 -56.90
C GLU A 490 -8.33 17.87 -55.99
N ASP A 491 -8.26 18.04 -54.66
CA ASP A 491 -9.03 17.23 -53.73
C ASP A 491 -10.54 17.39 -53.99
N PRO A 492 -11.32 16.29 -54.01
CA PRO A 492 -12.76 16.38 -54.24
C PRO A 492 -13.49 17.22 -53.17
N ASP A 493 -13.01 17.23 -51.92
CA ASP A 493 -13.63 17.98 -50.84
C ASP A 493 -13.16 19.45 -50.83
N PRO A 494 -14.09 20.42 -50.97
CA PRO A 494 -13.74 21.83 -51.02
C PRO A 494 -13.16 22.39 -49.72
N ARG A 495 -13.38 21.74 -48.57
CA ARG A 495 -12.79 22.15 -47.29
C ARG A 495 -11.30 21.86 -47.26
N VAL A 496 -10.86 20.75 -47.86
CA VAL A 496 -9.45 20.41 -48.02
C VAL A 496 -8.77 21.48 -48.88
N ARG A 497 -9.33 21.76 -50.06
CA ARG A 497 -8.81 22.81 -50.97
C ARG A 497 -8.79 24.19 -50.33
N ALA A 498 -9.85 24.56 -49.61
CA ALA A 498 -9.92 25.86 -48.93
C ALA A 498 -8.91 25.97 -47.78
N ASN A 499 -8.74 24.91 -46.98
CA ASN A 499 -7.74 24.88 -45.91
C ASN A 499 -6.33 24.94 -46.49
N LEU A 500 -6.06 24.29 -47.63
CA LEU A 500 -4.75 24.35 -48.30
C LEU A 500 -4.36 25.79 -48.58
N ILE A 501 -5.22 26.51 -49.30
CA ILE A 501 -4.96 27.92 -49.66
C ILE A 501 -4.76 28.80 -48.43
N GLU A 502 -5.52 28.54 -47.35
CA GLU A 502 -5.41 29.25 -46.08
C GLU A 502 -4.07 28.99 -45.38
N SER A 503 -3.65 27.73 -45.35
CA SER A 503 -2.50 27.21 -44.60
C SER A 503 -1.17 27.30 -45.34
N LEU A 504 -1.17 27.50 -46.66
CA LEU A 504 0.08 27.58 -47.44
C LEU A 504 0.96 28.77 -46.99
N PRO A 505 2.27 28.54 -46.76
CA PRO A 505 3.24 29.61 -46.55
C PRO A 505 3.30 30.58 -47.73
N LEU A 506 3.73 31.83 -47.50
CA LEU A 506 3.70 32.88 -48.52
C LEU A 506 4.56 32.51 -49.75
N GLU A 507 5.69 31.86 -49.54
CA GLU A 507 6.60 31.37 -50.58
C GLU A 507 5.90 30.34 -51.48
N LYS A 508 5.15 29.42 -50.87
CA LYS A 508 4.39 28.40 -51.61
C LYS A 508 3.13 28.99 -52.25
N LYS A 509 2.46 29.96 -51.61
CA LYS A 509 1.38 30.74 -52.25
C LYS A 509 1.89 31.41 -53.53
N GLN A 510 3.10 31.99 -53.51
CA GLN A 510 3.71 32.60 -54.69
C GLN A 510 4.03 31.58 -55.79
N ALA A 511 4.54 30.40 -55.41
CA ALA A 511 4.83 29.32 -56.36
C ALA A 511 3.57 28.75 -57.03
N TRP A 512 2.45 28.69 -56.30
CA TRP A 512 1.17 28.14 -56.75
C TRP A 512 0.14 29.21 -57.13
N VAL A 513 0.60 30.43 -57.46
CA VAL A 513 -0.28 31.59 -57.71
C VAL A 513 -1.30 31.33 -58.82
N GLU A 514 -0.93 30.61 -59.89
CA GLU A 514 -1.83 30.28 -61.00
C GLU A 514 -3.03 29.43 -60.52
N LYS A 515 -2.77 28.43 -59.67
CA LYS A 515 -3.83 27.59 -59.07
C LYS A 515 -4.68 28.37 -58.07
N ILE A 516 -4.09 29.29 -57.32
CA ILE A 516 -4.84 30.19 -56.43
C ILE A 516 -5.73 31.14 -57.25
N GLN A 517 -5.25 31.67 -58.38
CA GLN A 517 -6.05 32.48 -59.29
C GLN A 517 -7.24 31.69 -59.87
N GLU A 518 -7.05 30.42 -60.27
CA GLU A 518 -8.15 29.53 -60.68
C GLU A 518 -9.20 29.42 -59.56
N ALA A 519 -8.76 29.21 -58.31
CA ALA A 519 -9.64 29.06 -57.15
C ALA A 519 -10.47 30.33 -56.81
N THR A 520 -10.06 31.52 -57.30
CA THR A 520 -10.90 32.74 -57.21
C THR A 520 -12.20 32.66 -58.02
N HIS A 521 -12.36 31.63 -58.83
CA HIS A 521 -13.58 31.33 -59.57
C HIS A 521 -14.33 30.11 -59.01
N SER A 522 -13.90 29.54 -57.87
CA SER A 522 -14.56 28.38 -57.25
C SER A 522 -16.03 28.68 -56.92
N PRO A 523 -16.99 27.78 -57.20
CA PRO A 523 -18.38 27.97 -56.79
C PRO A 523 -18.56 27.94 -55.26
N VAL A 524 -17.55 27.49 -54.51
CA VAL A 524 -17.59 27.38 -53.05
C VAL A 524 -17.15 28.71 -52.41
N PRO A 525 -18.01 29.37 -51.60
CA PRO A 525 -17.72 30.69 -51.03
C PRO A 525 -16.43 30.77 -50.20
N ARG A 526 -16.16 29.76 -49.36
CA ARG A 526 -14.97 29.73 -48.50
C ARG A 526 -13.68 29.58 -49.30
N GLU A 527 -13.64 28.63 -50.22
CA GLU A 527 -12.48 28.39 -51.09
C GLU A 527 -12.14 29.64 -51.90
N ARG A 528 -13.17 30.26 -52.51
CA ARG A 528 -13.01 31.49 -53.27
C ARG A 528 -12.50 32.66 -52.40
N ALA A 529 -13.05 32.83 -51.20
CA ALA A 529 -12.60 33.87 -50.28
C ALA A 529 -11.15 33.67 -49.84
N ASN A 530 -10.75 32.44 -49.52
CA ASN A 530 -9.38 32.12 -49.13
C ASN A 530 -8.41 32.37 -50.30
N ALA A 531 -8.81 32.05 -51.53
CA ALA A 531 -8.03 32.34 -52.73
C ALA A 531 -7.80 33.85 -52.92
N ILE A 532 -8.86 34.65 -52.80
CA ILE A 532 -8.76 36.10 -52.92
C ILE A 532 -7.89 36.70 -51.80
N LEU A 533 -8.03 36.21 -50.56
CA LEU A 533 -7.17 36.62 -49.45
C LEU A 533 -5.71 36.30 -49.71
N ALA A 534 -5.41 35.09 -50.20
CA ALA A 534 -4.05 34.69 -50.54
C ALA A 534 -3.43 35.58 -51.64
N LEU A 535 -4.21 35.98 -52.65
CA LEU A 535 -3.72 36.93 -53.67
C LEU A 535 -3.44 38.33 -53.08
N PHE A 536 -4.26 38.81 -52.15
CA PHE A 536 -3.98 40.05 -51.43
C PHE A 536 -2.74 39.93 -50.52
N ASP A 537 -2.53 38.79 -49.86
CA ASP A 537 -1.30 38.52 -49.08
C ASP A 537 -0.04 38.61 -49.97
N LEU A 538 -0.16 38.20 -51.24
CA LEU A 538 0.89 38.31 -52.27
C LEU A 538 1.00 39.72 -52.89
N GLY A 539 0.13 40.67 -52.50
CA GLY A 539 0.13 42.03 -53.04
C GLY A 539 -0.49 42.18 -54.44
N LEU A 540 -1.26 41.20 -54.91
CA LEU A 540 -1.84 41.17 -56.26
C LEU A 540 -3.20 41.86 -56.30
N SER A 541 -3.21 43.12 -56.76
CA SER A 541 -4.43 43.96 -56.84
C SER A 541 -5.52 43.44 -57.78
N GLU A 542 -5.19 42.56 -58.72
CA GLU A 542 -6.14 41.87 -59.59
C GLU A 542 -7.21 41.06 -58.83
N ALA A 543 -6.93 40.69 -57.58
CA ALA A 543 -7.88 40.03 -56.66
C ALA A 543 -9.13 40.88 -56.35
N GLU A 544 -9.09 42.19 -56.60
CA GLU A 544 -10.25 43.06 -56.46
C GLU A 544 -11.40 42.71 -57.42
N ILE A 545 -11.08 42.21 -58.62
CA ILE A 545 -12.10 41.82 -59.62
C ILE A 545 -12.96 40.65 -59.09
N PRO A 546 -12.38 39.48 -58.73
CA PRO A 546 -13.16 38.39 -58.17
C PRO A 546 -13.82 38.75 -56.82
N LEU A 547 -13.21 39.61 -56.00
CA LEU A 547 -13.86 40.14 -54.78
C LEU A 547 -15.16 40.90 -55.12
N MET A 548 -15.11 41.80 -56.09
CA MET A 548 -16.29 42.55 -56.54
C MET A 548 -17.36 41.64 -57.14
N GLN A 549 -16.96 40.56 -57.82
CA GLN A 549 -17.90 39.54 -58.30
C GLN A 549 -18.58 38.82 -57.14
N MET A 550 -17.87 38.45 -56.06
CA MET A 550 -18.48 37.86 -54.86
C MET A 550 -19.50 38.80 -54.20
N LEU A 551 -19.15 40.08 -54.04
CA LEU A 551 -20.00 41.08 -53.40
C LEU A 551 -21.28 41.41 -54.19
N ARG A 552 -21.32 41.05 -55.49
CA ARG A 552 -22.50 41.22 -56.37
C ARG A 552 -23.21 39.91 -56.68
N HIS A 553 -22.73 38.79 -56.14
CA HIS A 553 -23.22 37.47 -56.49
C HIS A 553 -24.67 37.27 -56.01
N PRO A 554 -25.52 36.54 -56.76
CA PRO A 554 -26.91 36.27 -56.35
C PRO A 554 -27.02 35.44 -55.07
N ASP A 555 -26.10 34.49 -54.85
CA ASP A 555 -26.03 33.74 -53.58
C ASP A 555 -25.54 34.63 -52.43
N SER A 556 -26.30 34.63 -51.33
CA SER A 556 -26.03 35.41 -50.13
C SER A 556 -24.78 34.95 -49.39
N TRP A 557 -24.43 33.66 -49.47
CA TRP A 557 -23.20 33.14 -48.85
C TRP A 557 -21.97 33.63 -49.58
N MET A 558 -21.99 33.72 -50.92
CA MET A 558 -20.94 34.40 -51.68
C MET A 558 -20.75 35.86 -51.26
N ARG A 559 -21.85 36.63 -51.14
CA ARG A 559 -21.75 38.03 -50.69
C ARG A 559 -21.16 38.11 -49.27
N THR A 560 -21.58 37.21 -48.40
CA THR A 560 -21.09 37.10 -47.01
C THR A 560 -19.59 36.80 -46.95
N SER A 561 -19.12 35.82 -47.73
CA SER A 561 -17.70 35.49 -47.84
C SER A 561 -16.90 36.63 -48.49
N GLY A 562 -17.45 37.34 -49.47
CA GLY A 562 -16.84 38.54 -50.04
C GLY A 562 -16.68 39.66 -48.99
N LEU A 563 -17.71 39.89 -48.16
CA LEU A 563 -17.65 40.85 -47.05
C LEU A 563 -16.62 40.44 -45.98
N TYR A 564 -16.46 39.14 -45.73
CA TYR A 564 -15.41 38.62 -44.86
C TYR A 564 -14.00 38.96 -45.35
N VAL A 565 -13.75 38.84 -46.66
CA VAL A 565 -12.49 39.26 -47.30
C VAL A 565 -12.31 40.77 -47.17
N LEU A 566 -13.33 41.53 -47.54
CA LEU A 566 -13.35 43.00 -47.53
C LEU A 566 -13.01 43.57 -46.14
N GLY A 567 -13.45 42.91 -45.08
CA GLY A 567 -13.13 43.28 -43.69
C GLY A 567 -11.74 42.89 -43.19
N ARG A 568 -10.90 42.23 -44.00
CA ARG A 568 -9.53 41.80 -43.65
C ARG A 568 -8.45 42.47 -44.48
N VAL A 569 -8.76 42.80 -45.72
CA VAL A 569 -7.82 43.44 -46.67
C VAL A 569 -7.92 44.96 -46.61
N ASP A 570 -6.86 45.65 -47.04
CA ASP A 570 -6.83 47.12 -47.08
C ASP A 570 -7.27 47.64 -48.46
N THR A 571 -8.59 47.73 -48.67
CA THR A 571 -9.21 48.20 -49.93
C THR A 571 -10.23 49.31 -49.67
N PRO A 572 -9.81 50.47 -49.12
CA PRO A 572 -10.73 51.52 -48.67
C PRO A 572 -11.70 52.00 -49.75
N HIS A 573 -11.28 52.01 -51.02
CA HIS A 573 -12.10 52.37 -52.17
C HIS A 573 -13.22 51.37 -52.47
N LEU A 574 -13.19 50.15 -51.92
CA LEU A 574 -14.25 49.14 -52.06
C LEU A 574 -15.24 49.13 -50.89
N MET A 575 -14.96 49.86 -49.79
CA MET A 575 -15.82 49.81 -48.59
C MET A 575 -17.23 50.36 -48.80
N PHE A 576 -17.46 51.18 -49.82
CA PHE A 576 -18.82 51.61 -50.18
C PHE A 576 -19.72 50.41 -50.51
N LYS A 577 -19.15 49.29 -50.98
CA LYS A 577 -19.92 48.08 -51.27
C LYS A 577 -20.41 47.39 -50.01
N ALA A 578 -19.65 47.44 -48.91
CA ALA A 578 -20.15 47.01 -47.61
C ALA A 578 -21.32 47.88 -47.15
N LEU A 579 -21.25 49.21 -47.34
CA LEU A 579 -22.37 50.10 -47.01
C LEU A 579 -23.64 49.76 -47.80
N GLU A 580 -23.52 49.50 -49.10
CA GLU A 580 -24.65 49.06 -49.94
C GLU A 580 -25.28 47.76 -49.41
N LEU A 581 -24.45 46.79 -49.04
CA LEU A 581 -24.89 45.48 -48.51
C LEU A 581 -25.39 45.55 -47.06
N CYS A 582 -25.28 46.69 -46.37
CA CYS A 582 -25.98 46.89 -45.10
C CYS A 582 -27.50 46.84 -45.29
N SER A 583 -28.02 47.05 -46.51
CA SER A 583 -29.46 46.98 -46.84
C SER A 583 -29.85 45.66 -47.53
N ASP A 584 -28.98 44.64 -47.50
CA ASP A 584 -29.24 43.36 -48.15
C ASP A 584 -30.50 42.68 -47.56
N PRO A 585 -31.33 42.01 -48.39
CA PRO A 585 -32.52 41.30 -47.91
C PRO A 585 -32.20 40.28 -46.82
N PHE A 586 -31.01 39.66 -46.85
CA PHE A 586 -30.63 38.63 -45.89
C PHE A 586 -29.92 39.24 -44.66
N PRO A 587 -30.42 38.98 -43.44
CA PRO A 587 -29.82 39.53 -42.22
C PRO A 587 -28.36 39.16 -42.01
N HIS A 588 -27.96 37.92 -42.34
CA HIS A 588 -26.57 37.49 -42.19
C HIS A 588 -25.62 38.29 -43.09
N VAL A 589 -26.04 38.70 -44.29
CA VAL A 589 -25.25 39.58 -45.18
C VAL A 589 -25.10 40.97 -44.55
N ARG A 590 -26.20 41.55 -44.04
CA ARG A 590 -26.17 42.86 -43.34
C ARG A 590 -25.22 42.85 -42.14
N VAL A 591 -25.26 41.79 -41.32
CA VAL A 591 -24.33 41.60 -40.18
C VAL A 591 -22.88 41.60 -40.66
N HIS A 592 -22.55 40.85 -41.71
CA HIS A 592 -21.18 40.78 -42.21
C HIS A 592 -20.73 42.08 -42.87
N ALA A 593 -21.64 42.83 -43.47
CA ALA A 593 -21.36 44.14 -44.03
C ALA A 593 -20.97 45.13 -42.93
N LEU A 594 -21.75 45.16 -41.84
CA LEU A 594 -21.45 45.97 -40.66
C LEU A 594 -20.14 45.52 -39.99
N ARG A 595 -19.85 44.22 -39.92
CA ARG A 595 -18.56 43.70 -39.41
C ARG A 595 -17.39 44.12 -40.29
N ALA A 596 -17.54 44.12 -41.62
CA ALA A 596 -16.50 44.59 -42.53
C ALA A 596 -16.21 46.09 -42.29
N ILE A 597 -17.26 46.91 -42.18
CA ILE A 597 -17.12 48.35 -41.83
C ILE A 597 -16.52 48.53 -40.44
N SER A 598 -16.93 47.72 -39.46
CA SER A 598 -16.36 47.71 -38.11
C SER A 598 -14.85 47.45 -38.10
N ASN A 599 -14.34 46.64 -39.03
CA ASN A 599 -12.94 46.23 -39.08
C ASN A 599 -12.07 47.19 -39.92
N LYS A 600 -12.56 47.61 -41.09
CA LYS A 600 -11.77 48.36 -42.10
C LYS A 600 -12.42 49.66 -42.58
N GLY A 601 -13.65 49.96 -42.15
CA GLY A 601 -14.33 51.20 -42.51
C GLY A 601 -13.68 52.45 -41.88
N ASN A 602 -14.11 53.61 -42.37
CA ASN A 602 -13.75 54.91 -41.82
C ASN A 602 -14.93 55.52 -41.02
N THR A 603 -14.68 56.66 -40.37
CA THR A 603 -15.69 57.33 -39.54
C THR A 603 -16.89 57.83 -40.35
N ASP A 604 -16.70 58.17 -41.63
CA ASP A 604 -17.81 58.63 -42.49
C ASP A 604 -18.78 57.49 -42.83
N LEU A 605 -18.26 56.29 -43.09
CA LEU A 605 -19.07 55.08 -43.25
C LEU A 605 -19.81 54.75 -41.97
N ALA A 606 -19.16 54.91 -40.81
CA ALA A 606 -19.78 54.69 -39.51
C ALA A 606 -20.99 55.61 -39.27
N ARG A 607 -20.91 56.88 -39.68
CA ARG A 607 -22.07 57.81 -39.62
C ARG A 607 -23.20 57.35 -40.53
N GLN A 608 -22.87 56.85 -41.72
CA GLN A 608 -23.83 56.43 -42.73
C GLN A 608 -24.59 55.15 -42.37
N ILE A 609 -24.08 54.32 -41.46
CA ILE A 609 -24.77 53.08 -41.01
C ILE A 609 -25.62 53.27 -39.76
N THR A 610 -25.80 54.51 -39.26
CA THR A 610 -26.61 54.78 -38.04
C THR A 610 -28.05 54.31 -38.14
N TRP A 611 -28.63 54.29 -39.34
CA TRP A 611 -29.98 53.75 -39.57
C TRP A 611 -30.08 52.24 -39.28
N ALA A 612 -28.98 51.49 -39.38
CA ALA A 612 -28.96 50.05 -39.09
C ALA A 612 -29.16 49.74 -37.59
N LEU A 613 -29.06 50.74 -36.71
CA LEU A 613 -29.46 50.62 -35.30
C LEU A 613 -30.97 50.37 -35.13
N SER A 614 -31.77 50.66 -36.16
CA SER A 614 -33.21 50.40 -36.19
C SER A 614 -33.58 49.17 -37.02
N ASP A 615 -32.60 48.33 -37.40
CA ASP A 615 -32.88 47.11 -38.17
C ASP A 615 -33.86 46.18 -37.40
N PRO A 616 -34.82 45.52 -38.09
CA PRO A 616 -35.74 44.61 -37.41
C PRO A 616 -35.03 43.44 -36.71
N VAL A 617 -33.85 43.02 -37.19
CA VAL A 617 -33.11 41.88 -36.64
C VAL A 617 -32.13 42.34 -35.56
N ALA A 618 -32.21 41.70 -34.39
CA ALA A 618 -31.39 42.06 -33.23
C ALA A 618 -29.87 41.98 -33.50
N GLU A 619 -29.42 40.90 -34.14
CA GLU A 619 -28.01 40.68 -34.47
C GLU A 619 -27.45 41.77 -35.39
N VAL A 620 -28.29 42.32 -36.28
CA VAL A 620 -27.89 43.44 -37.16
C VAL A 620 -27.74 44.72 -36.36
N ARG A 621 -28.66 45.01 -35.43
CA ARG A 621 -28.55 46.17 -34.53
C ARG A 621 -27.29 46.09 -33.66
N GLU A 622 -26.98 44.92 -33.11
CA GLU A 622 -25.77 44.68 -32.33
C GLU A 622 -24.50 44.89 -33.15
N ALA A 623 -24.45 44.33 -34.36
CA ALA A 623 -23.33 44.55 -35.28
C ALA A 623 -23.17 46.02 -35.66
N ALA A 624 -24.28 46.76 -35.85
CA ALA A 624 -24.26 48.18 -36.12
C ALA A 624 -23.73 49.00 -34.94
N HIS A 625 -24.18 48.69 -33.71
CA HIS A 625 -23.64 49.29 -32.50
C HIS A 625 -22.13 49.09 -32.40
N LEU A 626 -21.64 47.85 -32.62
CA LEU A 626 -20.22 47.54 -32.56
C LEU A 626 -19.42 48.28 -33.65
N ALA A 627 -19.93 48.33 -34.88
CA ALA A 627 -19.27 49.01 -35.99
C ALA A 627 -19.12 50.51 -35.74
N ILE A 628 -20.21 51.16 -35.28
CA ILE A 628 -20.22 52.59 -34.94
C ILE A 628 -19.24 52.84 -33.78
N LYS A 629 -19.32 52.04 -32.72
CA LYS A 629 -18.41 52.15 -31.58
C LYS A 629 -16.95 52.11 -32.00
N ASN A 630 -16.57 51.08 -32.75
CA ASN A 630 -15.18 50.84 -33.14
C ASN A 630 -14.63 51.92 -34.08
N ARG A 631 -15.45 52.45 -35.00
CA ARG A 631 -15.00 53.42 -36.02
C ARG A 631 -15.13 54.88 -35.60
N MET A 632 -15.92 55.16 -34.56
CA MET A 632 -16.06 56.51 -33.99
C MET A 632 -15.24 56.70 -32.70
N GLY A 633 -14.57 55.66 -32.20
CA GLY A 633 -13.74 55.75 -30.98
C GLY A 633 -14.56 56.00 -29.72
N LEU A 634 -15.79 55.50 -29.66
CA LEU A 634 -16.69 55.69 -28.52
C LEU A 634 -16.36 54.66 -27.43
N ASP A 635 -15.29 54.89 -26.69
CA ASP A 635 -15.00 54.13 -25.46
C ASP A 635 -15.80 54.72 -24.30
N TYR A 636 -16.89 54.03 -23.91
CA TYR A 636 -17.50 54.24 -22.60
C TYR A 636 -16.64 53.56 -21.53
N ARG A 637 -15.74 54.32 -20.90
CA ARG A 637 -15.43 54.12 -19.50
C ARG A 637 -16.44 54.93 -18.69
N SER A 638 -17.53 54.28 -18.29
CA SER A 638 -18.35 54.67 -17.13
C SER A 638 -19.19 53.49 -16.69
#